data_AF-A0A8H4KVK8-F1
#
_entry.id   AF-A0A8H4KVK8-F1
#
_cell.length_a   1.000
_cell.length_b   1.000
_cell.length_c   1.000
_cell.angle_alpha   90.00
_cell.angle_beta   90.00
_cell.angle_gamma   90.00
#
_symmetry.space_group_name_H-M   'P 1'
#
loop_
_entity.id
_entity.type
_entity.pdbx_description
1 polymer ?
#
loop_
_entity_poly.entity_id
_entity_poly.type
_entity_poly.pdbx_seq_one_letter_code
_entity_poly.pdbx_strand_id
1 'polypeptide(L)'
;MKVAIIGGGPAGLATLRFLSHAHEYFPIPPIEVRLFEAEAEVGGTFSYRVYEDAELVSSKYLAAFSDFRLPDDAPDFVTPQVYVQYLKDYATNFNLWAMIECNTKVKKVHRGEDDVGHVITLRRESESFTWECDAVAVCSGVNADPVIPCIEGIEKVDKVVHSSLIKSRDQFGESTNVYIMGAGETGMDLAYLAITSKAKTIIPIPKVMGRGALTTPNKPVDTSVASLFDTAYVYPKLQKTQLLWTYYDRWVKGMHKFISGTEEGPDQWVGQMSADRKYMDSIILCKSDKALPYMSAGKRSTSWANRIRSFFMNVKIKDTDGKKIDVVTWPEKIDEDGFMQFDKKLPSDSTLPKEQLKPDVVVFATGYTRDFAFLDNDYPNVGQTNVRGIYKEGDVTLGFIGYIRPSLGAIPPLAELQAQLWVLHLLQHQYPNKVPHIQDPNALKPYDLDYQLHSRGNYNFFETKRAVDHKSYAYQLALDIGAAPQASCVTKKGWKVHFTWAMGPNFNTKFRMIGPWRWEHGAESIMRNELYNVMDKETVQPNSWVALRLPNETYRVLQVVPNTTISLGKYGSFPTNLIINRPYHFTYEVQDKREGETFARLRVVPAKELNADDLADTSAEATEPAEGDDVIAAAEGEELTLVDESGKVLIRSNREIIDDSARQTLKPEEIEELKRKGASAGKELIAKLLLSHTAIDQKTAYSLAKYKLLKTKKYIRRFTVLPLDVPMLAQWLLEDRDASKILEMRQEMMALVGCWADVHFGGVPTEDVGASQGGRWLVVDDTGGLLVASLAERMDILHPKPEEETEDTEAPAIAVRGAAPTEEMDQDQPQTTSEATNPPEQKQEKKRHHKRSDFNVPYVNKNTLTLIHGQTQPNLALLRYFNFDAANANPTPPYHPLDTNLMDISWLQLLAPEDDDAYNNKPPEATPEEIATWKTNRRGNYHRKRRRWARIRHVVDTTRAGGFSGLAVASTMDPISIVRSTVPLLAGGAPIAIYSPTIEPLTQLADCFSVARRAAWVSAPPPEVESKTPEELECWEGSEEFPINPTLLLGVTLQTSRARRWQVLPGRTHPFMMARGGADGFLFTAWRAVPVEGKIEARGKFKRRKLET
;
A
#
# COMPACT_ATOMS: atom_id res chain seq x y z
N MET A 1 -18.02 32.23 -27.22
CA MET A 1 -16.60 32.52 -26.97
C MET A 1 -15.76 31.53 -27.76
N LYS A 2 -14.71 31.98 -28.44
CA LYS A 2 -13.73 31.19 -29.18
C LYS A 2 -12.37 31.27 -28.49
N VAL A 3 -11.67 30.15 -28.30
CA VAL A 3 -10.36 30.14 -27.62
C VAL A 3 -9.34 29.28 -28.36
N ALA A 4 -8.16 29.83 -28.60
CA ALA A 4 -7.02 29.10 -29.15
C ALA A 4 -6.15 28.51 -28.05
N ILE A 5 -5.59 27.33 -28.27
CA ILE A 5 -4.55 26.72 -27.43
C ILE A 5 -3.36 26.40 -28.33
N ILE A 6 -2.18 26.88 -27.94
CA ILE A 6 -0.95 26.71 -28.72
C ILE A 6 -0.10 25.63 -28.06
N GLY A 7 -0.07 24.43 -28.62
CA GLY A 7 0.73 23.28 -28.15
C GLY A 7 -0.10 22.18 -27.46
N GLY A 8 0.17 20.92 -27.83
CA GLY A 8 -0.47 19.68 -27.36
C GLY A 8 0.32 18.93 -26.28
N GLY A 9 1.11 19.64 -25.49
CA GLY A 9 1.68 19.12 -24.26
C GLY A 9 0.63 18.98 -23.13
N PRO A 10 1.02 18.47 -21.95
CA PRO A 10 0.10 18.29 -20.82
C PRO A 10 -0.62 19.59 -20.40
N ALA A 11 0.06 20.74 -20.46
CA ALA A 11 -0.55 22.04 -20.18
C ALA A 11 -1.70 22.38 -21.16
N GLY A 12 -1.49 22.12 -22.45
CA GLY A 12 -2.50 22.34 -23.48
C GLY A 12 -3.68 21.39 -23.37
N LEU A 13 -3.44 20.10 -23.10
CA LEU A 13 -4.50 19.11 -22.90
C LEU A 13 -5.36 19.40 -21.66
N ALA A 14 -4.75 19.80 -20.54
CA ALA A 14 -5.49 20.23 -19.35
C ALA A 14 -6.30 21.50 -19.63
N THR A 15 -5.72 22.49 -20.30
CA THR A 15 -6.43 23.73 -20.69
C THR A 15 -7.60 23.45 -21.63
N LEU A 16 -7.41 22.52 -22.59
CA LEU A 16 -8.45 22.07 -23.50
C LEU A 16 -9.59 21.39 -22.77
N ARG A 17 -9.30 20.51 -21.80
CA ARG A 17 -10.31 19.88 -20.93
C ARG A 17 -11.16 20.93 -20.22
N PHE A 18 -10.54 21.87 -19.53
CA PHE A 18 -11.27 22.85 -18.71
C PHE A 18 -12.06 23.86 -19.53
N LEU A 19 -11.58 24.27 -20.71
CA LEU A 19 -12.35 25.12 -21.63
C LEU A 19 -13.53 24.37 -22.24
N SER A 20 -13.29 23.24 -22.92
CA SER A 20 -14.32 22.52 -23.66
C SER A 20 -15.50 22.12 -22.78
N HIS A 21 -15.23 21.74 -21.53
CA HIS A 21 -16.24 21.26 -20.58
C HIS A 21 -16.65 22.31 -19.53
N ALA A 22 -16.24 23.58 -19.67
CA ALA A 22 -16.63 24.64 -18.73
C ALA A 22 -18.15 24.80 -18.57
N HIS A 23 -18.90 24.53 -19.63
CA HIS A 23 -20.36 24.57 -19.66
C HIS A 23 -21.04 23.46 -18.83
N GLU A 24 -20.30 22.42 -18.41
CA GLU A 24 -20.77 21.40 -17.45
C GLU A 24 -20.72 21.92 -16.00
N TYR A 25 -19.84 22.88 -15.70
CA TYR A 25 -19.63 23.45 -14.36
C TYR A 25 -20.35 24.79 -14.17
N PHE A 26 -20.60 25.53 -15.24
CA PHE A 26 -21.16 26.88 -15.22
C PHE A 26 -22.31 27.05 -16.22
N PRO A 27 -23.32 27.90 -15.93
CA PRO A 27 -24.50 28.11 -16.78
C PRO A 27 -24.22 28.98 -18.04
N ILE A 28 -23.14 28.66 -18.76
CA ILE A 28 -22.65 29.35 -19.96
C ILE A 28 -22.88 28.49 -21.23
N PRO A 29 -22.92 29.08 -22.43
CA PRO A 29 -22.88 28.31 -23.68
C PRO A 29 -21.56 27.54 -23.81
N PRO A 30 -21.52 26.42 -24.57
CA PRO A 30 -20.28 25.76 -24.95
C PRO A 30 -19.27 26.70 -25.60
N ILE A 31 -17.98 26.47 -25.35
CA ILE A 31 -16.87 27.28 -25.85
C ILE A 31 -16.34 26.61 -27.12
N GLU A 32 -16.22 27.35 -28.23
CA GLU A 32 -15.50 26.85 -29.41
C GLU A 32 -14.00 26.93 -29.10
N VAL A 33 -13.37 25.80 -28.82
CA VAL A 33 -11.95 25.74 -28.48
C VAL A 33 -11.20 24.87 -29.48
N ARG A 34 -10.01 25.32 -29.89
CA ARG A 34 -9.12 24.58 -30.78
C ARG A 34 -7.70 24.59 -30.23
N LEU A 35 -7.08 23.42 -30.24
CA LEU A 35 -5.68 23.23 -29.87
C LEU A 35 -4.86 22.94 -31.12
N PHE A 36 -3.89 23.80 -31.39
CA PHE A 36 -2.97 23.68 -32.52
C PHE A 36 -1.64 23.08 -32.04
N GLU A 37 -1.34 21.85 -32.44
CA GLU A 37 -0.05 21.19 -32.21
C GLU A 37 0.77 21.25 -33.49
N ALA A 38 2.01 21.73 -33.38
CA ALA A 38 2.90 21.93 -34.51
C ALA A 38 3.45 20.62 -35.06
N GLU A 39 3.58 19.59 -34.21
CA GLU A 39 4.08 18.26 -34.54
C GLU A 39 2.92 17.27 -34.85
N ALA A 40 3.25 16.02 -35.18
CA ALA A 40 2.27 15.03 -35.64
C ALA A 40 1.37 14.42 -34.54
N GLU A 41 1.80 14.44 -33.27
CA GLU A 41 1.06 13.87 -32.14
C GLU A 41 1.21 14.69 -30.84
N VAL A 42 0.26 14.49 -29.93
CA VAL A 42 0.26 15.10 -28.60
C VAL A 42 1.35 14.55 -27.68
N GLY A 43 1.71 15.32 -26.65
CA GLY A 43 2.71 14.97 -25.62
C GLY A 43 3.92 15.90 -25.58
N GLY A 44 4.17 16.67 -26.65
CA GLY A 44 5.21 17.71 -26.71
C GLY A 44 6.60 17.18 -26.36
N THR A 45 7.24 17.75 -25.33
CA THR A 45 8.57 17.33 -24.84
C THR A 45 8.66 15.82 -24.58
N PHE A 46 7.59 15.20 -24.06
CA PHE A 46 7.55 13.78 -23.70
C PHE A 46 7.45 12.82 -24.90
N SER A 47 7.28 13.32 -26.13
CA SER A 47 7.51 12.51 -27.33
C SER A 47 8.77 12.96 -28.09
N TYR A 48 8.89 14.27 -28.38
CA TYR A 48 9.90 14.76 -29.33
C TYR A 48 11.27 15.11 -28.74
N ARG A 49 11.38 15.30 -27.42
CA ARG A 49 12.62 15.70 -26.73
C ARG A 49 13.16 14.62 -25.79
N VAL A 50 12.69 13.38 -25.98
CA VAL A 50 13.13 12.17 -25.28
C VAL A 50 14.46 11.64 -25.83
N TYR A 51 15.20 10.92 -24.99
CA TYR A 51 16.38 10.11 -25.28
C TYR A 51 16.22 8.69 -24.73
N GLU A 52 17.09 7.77 -25.17
CA GLU A 52 17.20 6.39 -24.69
C GLU A 52 17.26 6.30 -23.16
N ASP A 53 16.53 5.33 -22.57
CA ASP A 53 16.39 5.11 -21.12
C ASP A 53 15.94 6.32 -20.27
N ALA A 54 15.35 7.35 -20.89
CA ALA A 54 14.69 8.43 -20.18
C ALA A 54 13.49 7.92 -19.35
N GLU A 55 13.33 8.45 -18.15
CA GLU A 55 12.23 8.17 -17.22
C GLU A 55 11.76 9.49 -16.60
N LEU A 56 10.50 9.56 -16.16
CA LEU A 56 10.02 10.72 -15.42
C LEU A 56 10.67 10.76 -14.04
N VAL A 57 11.31 11.89 -13.69
CA VAL A 57 11.94 12.13 -12.37
C VAL A 57 10.93 12.51 -11.27
N SER A 58 9.64 12.31 -11.49
CA SER A 58 8.57 12.52 -10.50
C SER A 58 7.61 11.34 -10.59
N SER A 59 7.09 10.88 -9.46
CA SER A 59 6.33 9.65 -9.42
C SER A 59 4.98 9.76 -10.13
N LYS A 60 4.41 8.64 -10.57
CA LYS A 60 3.10 8.56 -11.20
C LYS A 60 1.99 9.18 -10.33
N TYR A 61 2.14 9.12 -9.01
CA TYR A 61 1.17 9.68 -8.07
C TYR A 61 1.13 11.21 -8.11
N LEU A 62 2.29 11.85 -8.29
CA LEU A 62 2.44 13.30 -8.39
C LEU A 62 2.31 13.84 -9.82
N ALA A 63 2.75 13.10 -10.84
CA ALA A 63 2.74 13.54 -12.23
C ALA A 63 1.36 13.43 -12.93
N ALA A 64 0.43 12.67 -12.34
CA ALA A 64 -0.95 12.54 -12.80
C ALA A 64 -1.78 13.81 -12.54
N PHE A 65 -2.75 14.07 -13.41
CA PHE A 65 -3.79 15.08 -13.22
C PHE A 65 -4.71 14.76 -12.06
N SER A 66 -5.42 15.78 -11.59
CA SER A 66 -6.24 15.74 -10.39
C SER A 66 -7.44 14.78 -10.50
N ASP A 67 -7.98 14.58 -11.70
CA ASP A 67 -9.16 13.76 -12.00
C ASP A 67 -8.91 12.55 -12.93
N PHE A 68 -7.65 12.25 -13.27
CA PHE A 68 -7.30 11.11 -14.11
C PHE A 68 -5.94 10.53 -13.73
N ARG A 69 -5.90 9.22 -13.41
CA ARG A 69 -4.75 8.55 -12.79
C ARG A 69 -4.02 7.64 -13.78
N LEU A 70 -2.71 7.44 -13.57
CA LEU A 70 -1.96 6.42 -14.30
C LEU A 70 -2.36 5.01 -13.81
N PRO A 71 -2.18 3.95 -14.64
CA PRO A 71 -2.50 2.58 -14.24
C PRO A 71 -1.83 2.12 -12.93
N ASP A 72 -2.56 1.33 -12.14
CA ASP A 72 -2.09 0.81 -10.84
C ASP A 72 -0.80 -0.02 -10.97
N ASP A 73 -0.63 -0.73 -12.09
CA ASP A 73 0.51 -1.60 -12.39
C ASP A 73 1.70 -0.87 -13.03
N ALA A 74 1.53 0.38 -13.45
CA ALA A 74 2.64 1.21 -13.93
C ALA A 74 3.73 1.36 -12.85
N PRO A 75 5.02 1.36 -13.21
CA PRO A 75 6.10 1.62 -12.26
C PRO A 75 5.95 3.00 -11.62
N ASP A 76 6.47 3.17 -10.40
CA ASP A 76 6.33 4.44 -9.67
C ASP A 76 6.95 5.62 -10.44
N PHE A 77 8.03 5.39 -11.19
CA PHE A 77 8.55 6.32 -12.20
C PHE A 77 8.34 5.69 -13.58
N VAL A 78 7.62 6.37 -14.47
CA VAL A 78 7.24 5.84 -15.79
C VAL A 78 8.14 6.37 -16.90
N THR A 79 8.26 5.63 -18.01
CA THR A 79 8.95 6.14 -19.20
C THR A 79 8.10 7.22 -19.90
N PRO A 80 8.71 8.13 -20.67
CA PRO A 80 7.96 9.13 -21.45
C PRO A 80 6.93 8.52 -22.39
N GLN A 81 7.17 7.33 -22.96
CA GLN A 81 6.20 6.64 -23.83
C GLN A 81 4.94 6.22 -23.06
N VAL A 82 5.09 5.70 -21.83
CA VAL A 82 3.95 5.38 -20.95
C VAL A 82 3.22 6.66 -20.53
N TYR A 83 3.94 7.76 -20.29
CA TYR A 83 3.33 9.04 -19.96
C TYR A 83 2.59 9.68 -21.14
N VAL A 84 3.13 9.59 -22.36
CA VAL A 84 2.44 10.02 -23.60
C VAL A 84 1.19 9.16 -23.84
N GLN A 85 1.24 7.85 -23.58
CA GLN A 85 0.03 7.02 -23.66
C GLN A 85 -1.02 7.47 -22.64
N TYR A 86 -0.63 7.76 -21.40
CA TYR A 86 -1.53 8.34 -20.39
C TYR A 86 -2.16 9.67 -20.86
N LEU A 87 -1.42 10.54 -21.55
CA LEU A 87 -1.97 11.78 -22.13
C LEU A 87 -2.94 11.52 -23.30
N LYS A 88 -2.68 10.49 -24.13
CA LYS A 88 -3.60 10.04 -25.18
C LYS A 88 -4.87 9.41 -24.59
N ASP A 89 -4.73 8.65 -23.50
CA ASP A 89 -5.84 8.07 -22.76
C ASP A 89 -6.69 9.17 -22.09
N TYR A 90 -6.07 10.22 -21.54
CA TYR A 90 -6.74 11.42 -21.02
C TYR A 90 -7.56 12.13 -22.10
N ALA A 91 -6.93 12.41 -23.26
CA ALA A 91 -7.60 13.04 -24.40
C ALA A 91 -8.77 12.18 -24.93
N THR A 92 -8.66 10.85 -24.87
CA THR A 92 -9.72 9.92 -25.25
C THR A 92 -10.84 9.89 -24.22
N ASN A 93 -10.51 9.76 -22.93
CA ASN A 93 -11.47 9.71 -21.82
C ASN A 93 -12.38 10.94 -21.76
N PHE A 94 -11.84 12.10 -22.13
CA PHE A 94 -12.55 13.38 -22.13
C PHE A 94 -12.92 13.89 -23.53
N ASN A 95 -12.94 13.01 -24.55
CA ASN A 95 -13.39 13.32 -25.92
C ASN A 95 -12.73 14.56 -26.57
N LEU A 96 -11.46 14.82 -26.26
CA LEU A 96 -10.77 16.05 -26.66
C LEU A 96 -10.31 16.05 -28.13
N TRP A 97 -10.19 14.89 -28.76
CA TRP A 97 -9.59 14.71 -30.09
C TRP A 97 -10.21 15.54 -31.21
N ALA A 98 -11.53 15.78 -31.18
CA ALA A 98 -12.22 16.58 -32.19
C ALA A 98 -11.80 18.07 -32.20
N MET A 99 -11.13 18.53 -31.14
CA MET A 99 -10.65 19.91 -30.96
C MET A 99 -9.12 20.03 -31.10
N ILE A 100 -8.42 18.96 -31.48
CA ILE A 100 -6.96 18.90 -31.60
C ILE A 100 -6.56 18.85 -33.07
N GLU A 101 -5.90 19.91 -33.54
CA GLU A 101 -5.33 20.03 -34.89
C GLU A 101 -3.80 19.83 -34.83
N CYS A 102 -3.34 18.59 -35.02
CA CYS A 102 -1.91 18.27 -35.19
C CYS A 102 -1.36 18.77 -36.55
N ASN A 103 -0.03 18.74 -36.71
CA ASN A 103 0.71 19.24 -37.88
C ASN A 103 0.38 20.69 -38.27
N THR A 104 -0.10 21.49 -37.31
CA THR A 104 -0.65 22.83 -37.52
C THR A 104 0.13 23.81 -36.66
N LYS A 105 1.19 24.38 -37.25
CA LYS A 105 2.12 25.27 -36.54
C LYS A 105 1.61 26.71 -36.55
N VAL A 106 1.42 27.29 -35.36
CA VAL A 106 1.23 28.74 -35.21
C VAL A 106 2.48 29.47 -35.72
N LYS A 107 2.27 30.44 -36.60
CA LYS A 107 3.29 31.31 -37.19
C LYS A 107 3.29 32.70 -36.60
N LYS A 108 2.10 33.26 -36.36
CA LYS A 108 1.92 34.61 -35.85
C LYS A 108 0.62 34.72 -35.07
N VAL A 109 0.60 35.57 -34.04
CA VAL A 109 -0.56 36.00 -33.27
C VAL A 109 -0.45 37.52 -33.14
N HIS A 110 -1.50 38.22 -33.54
CA HIS A 110 -1.63 39.68 -33.41
C HIS A 110 -3.01 40.01 -32.83
N ARG A 111 -3.19 41.22 -32.31
CA ARG A 111 -4.51 41.72 -31.89
C ARG A 111 -5.43 41.86 -33.11
N GLY A 112 -6.74 41.73 -32.88
CA GLY A 112 -7.76 42.04 -33.89
C GLY A 112 -7.91 43.55 -34.10
N GLU A 113 -8.88 43.93 -34.95
CA GLU A 113 -9.24 45.34 -35.15
C GLU A 113 -9.73 45.96 -33.81
N ASP A 114 -9.39 47.24 -33.59
CA ASP A 114 -9.67 47.99 -32.35
C ASP A 114 -9.20 47.30 -31.03
N ASP A 115 -8.12 46.52 -31.10
CA ASP A 115 -7.58 45.67 -30.01
C ASP A 115 -8.56 44.57 -29.50
N VAL A 116 -9.63 44.29 -30.25
CA VAL A 116 -10.65 43.29 -29.87
C VAL A 116 -10.24 41.89 -30.37
N GLY A 117 -10.04 40.97 -29.43
CA GLY A 117 -9.70 39.57 -29.73
C GLY A 117 -8.32 39.40 -30.37
N HIS A 118 -8.12 38.27 -31.04
CA HIS A 118 -6.83 37.84 -31.59
C HIS A 118 -6.98 37.16 -32.94
N VAL A 119 -6.02 37.43 -33.84
CA VAL A 119 -5.92 36.80 -35.15
C VAL A 119 -4.65 35.94 -35.21
N ILE A 120 -4.84 34.64 -35.44
CA ILE A 120 -3.76 33.64 -35.45
C ILE A 120 -3.49 33.20 -36.89
N THR A 121 -2.26 33.40 -37.35
CA THR A 121 -1.77 32.81 -38.61
C THR A 121 -1.23 31.41 -38.33
N LEU A 122 -1.86 30.42 -38.95
CA LEU A 122 -1.58 28.99 -38.83
C LEU A 122 -0.94 28.50 -40.13
N ARG A 123 -0.01 27.55 -40.03
CA ARG A 123 0.51 26.79 -41.19
C ARG A 123 0.30 25.31 -40.98
N ARG A 124 -0.49 24.70 -41.85
CA ARG A 124 -0.71 23.25 -41.91
C ARG A 124 -0.15 22.74 -43.22
N GLU A 125 0.79 21.79 -43.14
CA GLU A 125 1.55 21.30 -44.30
C GLU A 125 2.18 22.46 -45.10
N SER A 126 1.67 22.74 -46.30
CA SER A 126 2.11 23.81 -47.21
C SER A 126 1.16 25.02 -47.23
N GLU A 127 -0.04 24.90 -46.66
CA GLU A 127 -1.05 25.96 -46.67
C GLU A 127 -0.95 26.83 -45.41
N SER A 128 -1.29 28.11 -45.54
CA SER A 128 -1.36 29.05 -44.42
C SER A 128 -2.72 29.72 -44.40
N PHE A 129 -3.35 29.73 -43.24
CA PHE A 129 -4.70 30.26 -43.03
C PHE A 129 -4.77 31.04 -41.72
N THR A 130 -5.82 31.84 -41.55
CA THR A 130 -6.07 32.60 -40.32
C THR A 130 -7.21 32.00 -39.51
N TRP A 131 -7.16 32.17 -38.19
CA TRP A 131 -8.25 31.86 -37.27
C TRP A 131 -8.40 32.98 -36.24
N GLU A 132 -9.63 33.45 -36.07
CA GLU A 132 -9.99 34.55 -35.17
C GLU A 132 -10.60 33.99 -33.88
N CYS A 133 -10.19 34.54 -32.73
CA CYS A 133 -10.62 34.06 -31.41
C CYS A 133 -10.65 35.17 -30.36
N ASP A 134 -11.41 34.95 -29.28
CA ASP A 134 -11.59 35.91 -28.18
C ASP A 134 -10.46 35.83 -27.14
N ALA A 135 -9.75 34.69 -27.07
CA ALA A 135 -8.66 34.44 -26.12
C ALA A 135 -7.65 33.41 -26.64
N VAL A 136 -6.42 33.47 -26.12
CA VAL A 136 -5.30 32.58 -26.48
C VAL A 136 -4.62 32.01 -25.23
N ALA A 137 -4.53 30.68 -25.15
CA ALA A 137 -3.71 29.96 -24.20
C ALA A 137 -2.38 29.53 -24.84
N VAL A 138 -1.29 30.17 -24.46
CA VAL A 138 0.06 29.74 -24.81
C VAL A 138 0.43 28.55 -23.93
N CYS A 139 0.61 27.38 -24.55
CA CYS A 139 0.90 26.10 -23.90
C CYS A 139 2.08 25.35 -24.57
N SER A 140 2.90 26.06 -25.35
CA SER A 140 4.00 25.49 -26.16
C SER A 140 5.17 24.95 -25.31
N GLY A 141 5.14 25.20 -24.01
CA GLY A 141 6.17 24.84 -23.05
C GLY A 141 7.43 25.69 -23.19
N VAL A 142 8.42 25.36 -22.37
CA VAL A 142 9.72 26.07 -22.32
C VAL A 142 10.85 25.32 -23.02
N ASN A 143 10.59 24.18 -23.69
CA ASN A 143 11.63 23.28 -24.21
C ASN A 143 11.70 23.23 -25.75
N ALA A 144 11.33 24.33 -26.42
CA ALA A 144 11.27 24.41 -27.87
C ALA A 144 12.63 24.78 -28.48
N ASP A 145 13.14 25.96 -28.13
CA ASP A 145 14.28 26.63 -28.79
C ASP A 145 15.54 26.59 -27.92
N PRO A 146 16.61 25.87 -28.34
CA PRO A 146 17.83 25.69 -27.55
C PRO A 146 18.59 26.98 -27.21
N VAL A 147 19.12 27.07 -26.00
CA VAL A 147 20.14 28.06 -25.63
C VAL A 147 21.51 27.46 -25.92
N ILE A 148 22.24 27.98 -26.90
CA ILE A 148 23.62 27.57 -27.21
C ILE A 148 24.55 28.73 -26.84
N PRO A 149 25.36 28.62 -25.77
CA PRO A 149 26.36 29.63 -25.41
C PRO A 149 27.45 29.74 -26.47
N CYS A 150 27.96 30.96 -26.67
CA CYS A 150 29.18 31.17 -27.45
C CYS A 150 30.41 30.82 -26.59
N ILE A 151 31.31 30.00 -27.13
CA ILE A 151 32.63 29.70 -26.57
C ILE A 151 33.64 29.95 -27.69
N GLU A 152 34.66 30.77 -27.43
CA GLU A 152 35.72 31.06 -28.42
C GLU A 152 36.46 29.76 -28.79
N GLY A 153 36.58 29.45 -30.09
CA GLY A 153 37.26 28.24 -30.56
C GLY A 153 36.40 26.97 -30.64
N ILE A 154 35.10 27.04 -30.32
CA ILE A 154 34.20 25.87 -30.29
C ILE A 154 34.05 25.17 -31.65
N GLU A 155 34.28 25.88 -32.75
CA GLU A 155 34.27 25.38 -34.12
C GLU A 155 35.37 24.35 -34.43
N LYS A 156 36.36 24.20 -33.54
CA LYS A 156 37.47 23.24 -33.65
C LYS A 156 37.14 21.86 -33.05
N VAL A 157 35.93 21.68 -32.52
CA VAL A 157 35.44 20.42 -31.95
C VAL A 157 34.64 19.67 -33.01
N ASP A 158 35.02 18.43 -33.30
CA ASP A 158 34.44 17.60 -34.37
C ASP A 158 32.90 17.49 -34.29
N LYS A 159 32.34 17.45 -33.07
CA LYS A 159 30.90 17.35 -32.86
C LYS A 159 30.40 18.25 -31.73
N VAL A 160 29.66 19.29 -32.10
CA VAL A 160 28.99 20.20 -31.17
C VAL A 160 27.48 20.11 -31.38
N VAL A 161 26.73 19.73 -30.34
CA VAL A 161 25.27 19.55 -30.42
C VAL A 161 24.56 20.04 -29.15
N HIS A 162 23.27 20.38 -29.26
CA HIS A 162 22.43 20.59 -28.09
C HIS A 162 21.78 19.27 -27.65
N SER A 163 21.54 19.13 -26.34
CA SER A 163 20.91 17.98 -25.68
C SER A 163 19.62 17.49 -26.37
N SER A 164 18.81 18.39 -26.93
CA SER A 164 17.59 18.07 -27.69
C SER A 164 17.80 17.12 -28.88
N LEU A 165 19.01 17.11 -29.45
CA LEU A 165 19.40 16.30 -30.61
C LEU A 165 20.03 14.95 -30.24
N ILE A 166 20.35 14.72 -28.97
CA ILE A 166 20.76 13.41 -28.47
C ILE A 166 19.53 12.54 -28.24
N LYS A 167 19.55 11.33 -28.80
CA LYS A 167 18.50 10.32 -28.81
C LYS A 167 19.02 8.95 -28.38
N SER A 168 20.23 8.57 -28.76
CA SER A 168 20.85 7.29 -28.39
C SER A 168 22.33 7.40 -28.05
N ARG A 169 22.85 6.38 -27.37
CA ARG A 169 24.26 6.23 -26.95
C ARG A 169 25.25 6.28 -28.12
N ASP A 170 24.88 5.71 -29.26
CA ASP A 170 25.73 5.65 -30.46
C ASP A 170 26.15 7.05 -30.95
N GLN A 171 25.36 8.09 -30.66
CA GLN A 171 25.69 9.47 -31.03
C GLN A 171 26.90 10.04 -30.28
N PHE A 172 27.38 9.41 -29.20
CA PHE A 172 28.61 9.81 -28.52
C PHE A 172 29.88 9.27 -29.20
N GLY A 173 29.75 8.28 -30.10
CA GLY A 173 30.87 7.62 -30.77
C GLY A 173 31.59 6.57 -29.91
N GLU A 174 32.49 5.82 -30.54
CA GLU A 174 33.41 4.91 -29.87
C GLU A 174 34.74 5.61 -29.59
N SER A 175 35.39 5.29 -28.48
CA SER A 175 36.72 5.81 -28.16
C SER A 175 36.86 7.35 -28.05
N THR A 176 35.79 8.08 -27.74
CA THR A 176 35.75 9.55 -27.63
C THR A 176 35.93 10.13 -26.22
N ASN A 177 36.24 11.42 -26.15
CA ASN A 177 36.17 12.36 -25.01
C ASN A 177 34.88 13.21 -25.13
N VAL A 178 33.92 13.03 -24.21
CA VAL A 178 32.57 13.64 -24.30
C VAL A 178 32.33 14.64 -23.17
N TYR A 179 32.03 15.89 -23.53
CA TYR A 179 31.78 16.99 -22.60
C TYR A 179 30.29 17.33 -22.53
N ILE A 180 29.66 17.11 -21.36
CA ILE A 180 28.27 17.51 -21.11
C ILE A 180 28.25 18.86 -20.40
N MET A 181 27.83 19.90 -21.12
CA MET A 181 27.88 21.29 -20.66
C MET A 181 26.58 21.66 -19.94
N GLY A 182 26.48 21.30 -18.66
CA GLY A 182 25.36 21.64 -17.78
C GLY A 182 25.03 20.53 -16.77
N ALA A 183 24.64 20.91 -15.54
CA ALA A 183 24.37 19.98 -14.43
C ALA A 183 22.88 19.94 -13.99
N GLY A 184 21.96 20.32 -14.88
CA GLY A 184 20.52 20.09 -14.68
C GLY A 184 20.12 18.64 -14.94
N GLU A 185 18.83 18.29 -14.81
CA GLU A 185 18.39 16.89 -14.92
C GLU A 185 18.79 16.25 -16.25
N THR A 186 18.56 16.91 -17.39
CA THR A 186 19.01 16.45 -18.71
C THR A 186 20.53 16.33 -18.81
N GLY A 187 21.30 17.21 -18.15
CA GLY A 187 22.76 17.12 -18.13
C GLY A 187 23.24 15.89 -17.37
N MET A 188 22.61 15.58 -16.23
CA MET A 188 22.91 14.41 -15.42
C MET A 188 22.46 13.10 -16.09
N ASP A 189 21.31 13.08 -16.75
CA ASP A 189 20.85 11.94 -17.55
C ASP A 189 21.73 11.71 -18.78
N LEU A 190 22.14 12.78 -19.50
CA LEU A 190 23.04 12.64 -20.65
C LEU A 190 24.48 12.35 -20.22
N ALA A 191 24.90 12.79 -19.03
CA ALA A 191 26.12 12.28 -18.41
C ALA A 191 25.97 10.79 -18.07
N TYR A 192 24.78 10.33 -17.65
CA TYR A 192 24.47 8.89 -17.50
C TYR A 192 24.34 8.14 -18.84
N LEU A 193 23.96 8.79 -19.93
CA LEU A 193 23.87 8.18 -21.25
C LEU A 193 25.25 8.10 -21.93
N ALA A 194 26.08 9.12 -21.71
CA ALA A 194 27.51 9.07 -21.96
C ALA A 194 28.12 7.97 -21.08
N ILE A 195 27.91 7.95 -19.74
CA ILE A 195 28.11 6.75 -18.90
C ILE A 195 27.06 5.65 -19.11
N THR A 196 26.61 5.41 -20.34
CA THR A 196 26.24 4.06 -20.79
C THR A 196 26.71 3.71 -22.23
N SER A 197 27.63 4.49 -22.82
CA SER A 197 28.22 4.36 -24.18
C SER A 197 29.52 3.50 -24.31
N LYS A 198 30.12 3.48 -25.51
CA LYS A 198 31.39 2.82 -25.91
C LYS A 198 32.60 3.80 -25.98
N ALA A 199 32.52 4.98 -25.37
CA ALA A 199 33.57 6.00 -25.44
C ALA A 199 34.83 5.60 -24.62
N LYS A 200 36.04 6.04 -25.04
CA LYS A 200 37.34 5.66 -24.41
C LYS A 200 37.43 6.31 -23.03
N THR A 201 37.22 7.62 -23.06
CA THR A 201 37.20 8.49 -21.89
C THR A 201 36.01 9.41 -22.02
N ILE A 202 34.84 8.82 -22.20
CA ILE A 202 33.76 9.01 -21.23
C ILE A 202 32.75 7.87 -21.44
N ILE A 203 33.17 6.71 -20.91
CA ILE A 203 32.35 5.79 -20.09
C ILE A 203 31.22 5.00 -20.87
N PRO A 204 30.74 3.76 -20.56
CA PRO A 204 31.24 2.56 -19.90
C PRO A 204 31.06 1.17 -20.65
N ILE A 205 29.93 0.41 -20.55
CA ILE A 205 29.92 -1.08 -20.43
C ILE A 205 28.72 -1.80 -21.14
N PRO A 206 28.93 -2.99 -21.74
CA PRO A 206 28.43 -4.29 -21.19
C PRO A 206 29.56 -5.38 -21.11
N LYS A 207 29.54 -6.50 -20.35
CA LYS A 207 28.46 -7.28 -19.68
C LYS A 207 28.94 -8.28 -18.55
N VAL A 208 28.36 -8.17 -17.35
CA VAL A 208 27.87 -9.19 -16.35
C VAL A 208 28.60 -10.52 -16.00
N MET A 209 28.91 -10.72 -14.70
CA MET A 209 28.38 -11.77 -13.75
C MET A 209 28.95 -11.53 -12.33
N GLY A 210 28.26 -11.60 -11.18
CA GLY A 210 26.83 -11.80 -10.87
C GLY A 210 26.51 -11.76 -9.34
N ARG A 211 25.21 -11.88 -8.99
CA ARG A 211 24.56 -11.93 -7.63
C ARG A 211 24.39 -10.62 -6.82
N GLY A 212 23.17 -10.38 -6.33
CA GLY A 212 22.90 -9.62 -5.10
C GLY A 212 22.46 -8.15 -5.22
N ALA A 213 21.35 -7.85 -5.91
CA ALA A 213 20.63 -6.59 -5.72
C ALA A 213 19.64 -6.70 -4.55
N LEU A 214 19.56 -5.68 -3.69
CA LEU A 214 18.48 -5.56 -2.71
C LEU A 214 17.19 -5.21 -3.47
N THR A 215 16.15 -6.03 -3.31
CA THR A 215 14.91 -5.97 -4.10
C THR A 215 13.80 -5.17 -3.41
N THR A 216 14.15 -4.05 -2.79
CA THR A 216 13.20 -3.12 -2.16
C THR A 216 13.10 -1.85 -3.00
N PRO A 217 11.97 -1.58 -3.69
CA PRO A 217 11.67 -0.22 -4.13
C PRO A 217 11.45 0.62 -2.87
N ASN A 218 12.28 1.64 -2.66
CA ASN A 218 11.96 2.66 -1.66
C ASN A 218 10.69 3.40 -2.11
N LYS A 219 9.86 3.83 -1.15
CA LYS A 219 8.77 4.78 -1.44
C LYS A 219 9.36 5.97 -2.22
N PRO A 220 8.74 6.43 -3.33
CA PRO A 220 9.22 7.61 -4.04
C PRO A 220 9.33 8.80 -3.07
N VAL A 221 10.44 9.53 -3.12
CA VAL A 221 10.70 10.63 -2.16
C VAL A 221 9.64 11.72 -2.21
N ASP A 222 9.00 11.91 -3.37
CA ASP A 222 7.88 12.83 -3.54
C ASP A 222 6.53 12.32 -2.98
N THR A 223 6.48 11.07 -2.50
CA THR A 223 5.36 10.48 -1.74
C THR A 223 5.57 10.50 -0.22
N SER A 224 6.78 10.77 0.26
CA SER A 224 7.16 10.61 1.68
C SER A 224 7.24 11.92 2.47
N VAL A 225 6.57 12.99 2.04
CA VAL A 225 6.62 14.30 2.71
C VAL A 225 5.21 14.72 3.15
N ALA A 226 5.03 14.89 4.47
CA ALA A 226 3.80 15.45 5.03
C ALA A 226 3.47 16.82 4.43
N SER A 227 2.20 17.16 4.28
CA SER A 227 1.78 18.52 3.88
C SER A 227 1.45 19.39 5.08
N LEU A 228 0.91 18.81 6.15
CA LEU A 228 0.60 19.52 7.38
C LEU A 228 1.90 19.91 8.10
N PHE A 229 2.00 21.19 8.48
CA PHE A 229 3.19 21.82 9.09
C PHE A 229 4.45 21.88 8.20
N ASP A 230 4.31 21.66 6.88
CA ASP A 230 5.41 21.74 5.92
C ASP A 230 5.50 23.17 5.31
N THR A 231 5.65 23.35 3.99
CA THR A 231 5.57 24.70 3.39
C THR A 231 4.12 25.14 3.12
N ALA A 232 3.20 24.19 2.88
CA ALA A 232 1.77 24.43 2.79
C ALA A 232 1.09 24.43 4.18
N TYR A 233 -0.10 25.04 4.27
CA TYR A 233 -0.88 25.16 5.51
C TYR A 233 -0.19 25.90 6.68
N VAL A 234 0.93 26.59 6.42
CA VAL A 234 1.66 27.40 7.40
C VAL A 234 0.87 28.66 7.76
N TYR A 235 0.95 29.07 9.02
CA TYR A 235 0.35 30.32 9.49
C TYR A 235 1.05 31.55 8.87
N PRO A 236 0.32 32.55 8.32
CA PRO A 236 0.90 33.63 7.51
C PRO A 236 2.01 34.46 8.19
N LYS A 237 2.05 34.55 9.53
CA LYS A 237 3.16 35.21 10.23
C LYS A 237 4.48 34.44 10.12
N LEU A 238 4.46 33.11 10.18
CA LEU A 238 5.68 32.30 10.11
C LEU A 238 6.23 32.29 8.68
N GLN A 239 5.35 32.22 7.68
CA GLN A 239 5.71 32.26 6.26
C GLN A 239 6.41 33.56 5.85
N LYS A 240 6.01 34.71 6.42
CA LYS A 240 6.69 36.00 6.19
C LYS A 240 8.06 36.10 6.86
N THR A 241 8.60 35.01 7.41
CA THR A 241 9.92 34.96 8.04
C THR A 241 10.80 33.87 7.41
N GLN A 242 12.09 34.15 7.37
CA GLN A 242 13.12 33.21 6.93
C GLN A 242 13.40 32.05 7.91
N LEU A 243 12.65 31.94 9.01
CA LEU A 243 12.81 30.88 10.02
C LEU A 243 12.50 29.49 9.44
N LEU A 244 11.41 29.38 8.68
CA LEU A 244 10.98 28.14 8.04
C LEU A 244 12.06 27.60 7.08
N TRP A 245 12.49 28.44 6.14
CA TRP A 245 13.54 28.09 5.18
C TRP A 245 14.90 27.80 5.85
N THR A 246 15.26 28.52 6.92
CA THR A 246 16.48 28.25 7.69
C THR A 246 16.42 26.89 8.43
N TYR A 247 15.24 26.48 8.88
CA TYR A 247 15.03 25.14 9.45
C TYR A 247 15.19 24.05 8.37
N TYR A 248 14.53 24.18 7.23
CA TYR A 248 14.69 23.25 6.10
C TYR A 248 16.12 23.13 5.62
N ASP A 249 16.81 24.26 5.44
CA ASP A 249 18.20 24.29 5.00
C ASP A 249 19.12 23.51 5.95
N ARG A 250 18.96 23.70 7.26
CA ARG A 250 19.70 22.94 8.29
C ARG A 250 19.34 21.46 8.28
N TRP A 251 18.06 21.12 8.16
CA TRP A 251 17.58 19.74 8.13
C TRP A 251 18.11 18.98 6.90
N VAL A 252 17.96 19.55 5.69
CA VAL A 252 18.44 18.92 4.45
C VAL A 252 19.97 18.84 4.42
N LYS A 253 20.71 19.88 4.82
CA LYS A 253 22.19 19.81 4.89
C LYS A 253 22.66 18.77 5.90
N GLY A 254 22.02 18.71 7.07
CA GLY A 254 22.27 17.68 8.09
C GLY A 254 21.99 16.26 7.56
N MET A 255 20.85 16.08 6.89
CA MET A 255 20.47 14.82 6.25
C MET A 255 21.47 14.42 5.15
N HIS A 256 21.86 15.32 4.24
CA HIS A 256 22.89 15.05 3.23
C HIS A 256 24.22 14.64 3.87
N LYS A 257 24.66 15.35 4.91
CA LYS A 257 25.89 15.04 5.65
C LYS A 257 25.82 13.65 6.30
N PHE A 258 24.66 13.27 6.81
CA PHE A 258 24.42 11.96 7.43
C PHE A 258 24.32 10.82 6.39
N ILE A 259 23.66 11.04 5.26
CA ILE A 259 23.49 10.06 4.17
C ILE A 259 24.77 9.87 3.34
N SER A 260 25.54 10.94 3.12
CA SER A 260 26.65 10.94 2.15
C SER A 260 28.01 11.38 2.69
N GLY A 261 28.07 12.04 3.85
CA GLY A 261 29.31 12.58 4.42
C GLY A 261 29.63 14.03 3.98
N THR A 262 28.87 14.58 3.03
CA THR A 262 28.97 15.96 2.54
C THR A 262 27.61 16.66 2.68
N GLU A 263 27.60 17.96 2.94
CA GLU A 263 26.36 18.75 2.98
C GLU A 263 25.84 19.10 1.58
N GLU A 264 26.65 18.93 0.54
CA GLU A 264 26.40 19.40 -0.84
C GLU A 264 25.36 18.58 -1.61
N GLY A 265 25.12 17.33 -1.20
CA GLY A 265 24.25 16.39 -1.89
C GLY A 265 24.87 14.99 -1.93
N PRO A 266 24.12 13.95 -2.33
CA PRO A 266 24.61 12.58 -2.28
C PRO A 266 25.89 12.38 -3.11
N ASP A 267 27.00 12.10 -2.41
CA ASP A 267 28.36 11.94 -2.97
C ASP A 267 28.94 13.15 -3.72
N GLN A 268 28.40 14.36 -3.52
CA GLN A 268 28.94 15.58 -4.13
C GLN A 268 30.16 16.10 -3.35
N TRP A 269 31.35 15.54 -3.66
CA TRP A 269 32.62 15.93 -3.05
C TRP A 269 33.38 16.99 -3.88
N VAL A 270 33.24 16.98 -5.20
CA VAL A 270 33.83 17.94 -6.16
C VAL A 270 32.70 18.67 -6.90
N GLY A 271 32.96 19.89 -7.40
CA GLY A 271 31.93 20.67 -8.12
C GLY A 271 30.80 21.17 -7.21
N GLN A 272 31.14 21.62 -6.02
CA GLN A 272 30.22 22.11 -4.99
C GLN A 272 29.63 23.47 -5.40
N MET A 273 28.43 23.81 -4.92
CA MET A 273 27.91 25.17 -5.07
C MET A 273 28.62 26.12 -4.10
N SER A 274 28.80 27.39 -4.47
CA SER A 274 29.36 28.37 -3.52
C SER A 274 28.41 28.55 -2.33
N ALA A 275 28.98 28.70 -1.12
CA ALA A 275 28.21 28.79 0.12
C ALA A 275 27.12 29.88 0.09
N ASP A 276 27.41 31.02 -0.54
CA ASP A 276 26.48 32.15 -0.67
C ASP A 276 25.20 31.81 -1.48
N ARG A 277 25.31 30.85 -2.41
CA ARG A 277 24.21 30.44 -3.32
C ARG A 277 23.44 29.21 -2.82
N LYS A 278 23.93 28.56 -1.77
CA LYS A 278 23.52 27.21 -1.39
C LYS A 278 22.56 27.24 -0.20
N TYR A 279 21.31 27.65 -0.44
CA TYR A 279 20.21 27.57 0.51
C TYR A 279 18.97 26.93 -0.11
N MET A 280 18.13 26.27 0.70
CA MET A 280 16.99 25.51 0.18
C MET A 280 15.89 26.39 -0.45
N ASP A 281 15.77 27.65 -0.03
CA ASP A 281 14.94 28.69 -0.66
C ASP A 281 15.53 29.22 -1.99
N SER A 282 16.77 28.85 -2.33
CA SER A 282 17.52 29.36 -3.47
C SER A 282 18.09 28.27 -4.41
N ILE A 283 17.54 27.06 -4.41
CA ILE A 283 18.01 25.94 -5.25
C ILE A 283 16.84 25.24 -5.96
N ILE A 284 17.05 24.87 -7.23
CA ILE A 284 16.22 23.87 -7.92
C ILE A 284 16.97 22.53 -7.79
N LEU A 285 16.36 21.55 -7.13
CA LEU A 285 17.01 20.28 -6.85
C LEU A 285 17.05 19.40 -8.11
N CYS A 286 18.26 19.00 -8.52
CA CYS A 286 18.41 18.02 -9.59
C CYS A 286 18.00 16.64 -9.09
N LYS A 287 16.93 16.08 -9.65
CA LYS A 287 16.37 14.78 -9.23
C LYS A 287 16.96 13.57 -9.98
N SER A 288 17.83 13.80 -10.96
CA SER A 288 18.49 12.73 -11.72
C SER A 288 19.68 12.17 -10.95
N ASP A 289 19.55 10.97 -10.40
CA ASP A 289 20.55 10.31 -9.55
C ASP A 289 21.45 9.30 -10.29
N LYS A 290 21.07 8.87 -11.50
CA LYS A 290 21.71 7.77 -12.25
C LYS A 290 23.23 7.95 -12.44
N ALA A 291 23.70 9.19 -12.61
CA ALA A 291 25.11 9.54 -12.78
C ALA A 291 25.91 9.62 -11.45
N LEU A 292 25.25 9.84 -10.30
CA LEU A 292 25.91 10.07 -9.00
C LEU A 292 26.91 8.98 -8.56
N PRO A 293 26.70 7.66 -8.82
CA PRO A 293 27.66 6.63 -8.43
C PRO A 293 29.06 6.85 -9.02
N TYR A 294 29.13 7.44 -10.20
CA TYR A 294 30.33 7.64 -11.00
C TYR A 294 30.99 9.01 -10.81
N MET A 295 30.21 10.01 -10.39
CA MET A 295 30.73 11.31 -9.97
C MET A 295 31.51 11.18 -8.65
N SER A 296 32.56 11.98 -8.51
CA SER A 296 33.44 11.97 -7.32
C SER A 296 34.02 10.58 -6.97
N ALA A 297 34.01 9.62 -7.90
CA ALA A 297 34.57 8.28 -7.70
C ALA A 297 36.08 8.39 -7.43
N GLY A 298 36.53 7.90 -6.27
CA GLY A 298 37.91 8.08 -5.78
C GLY A 298 38.16 9.32 -4.91
N LYS A 299 37.23 10.30 -4.86
CA LYS A 299 37.27 11.45 -3.93
C LYS A 299 36.42 11.23 -2.66
N ARG A 300 35.62 10.15 -2.61
CA ARG A 300 34.83 9.75 -1.43
C ARG A 300 35.73 9.58 -0.19
N SER A 301 35.37 10.23 0.93
CA SER A 301 36.13 10.17 2.17
C SER A 301 36.19 8.75 2.77
N THR A 302 37.39 8.20 2.92
CA THR A 302 37.66 6.86 3.48
C THR A 302 37.79 6.84 5.00
N SER A 303 37.47 7.95 5.68
CA SER A 303 37.66 8.11 7.13
C SER A 303 36.90 7.07 7.95
N TRP A 304 37.42 6.75 9.15
CA TRP A 304 36.78 5.81 10.07
C TRP A 304 35.33 6.20 10.40
N ALA A 305 35.06 7.49 10.60
CA ALA A 305 33.71 8.00 10.80
C ALA A 305 32.79 7.76 9.59
N ASN A 306 33.27 7.98 8.35
CA ASN A 306 32.48 7.71 7.15
C ASN A 306 32.26 6.22 6.90
N ARG A 307 33.21 5.35 7.29
CA ARG A 307 33.03 3.88 7.24
C ARG A 307 31.97 3.37 8.22
N ILE A 308 31.90 3.94 9.42
CA ILE A 308 30.83 3.62 10.39
C ILE A 308 29.49 4.16 9.90
N ARG A 309 29.47 5.39 9.40
CA ARG A 309 28.28 6.04 8.84
C ARG A 309 27.69 5.25 7.66
N SER A 310 28.52 4.79 6.72
CA SER A 310 28.06 3.98 5.59
C SER A 310 27.57 2.59 5.99
N PHE A 311 28.17 1.98 7.04
CA PHE A 311 27.70 0.72 7.61
C PHE A 311 26.28 0.82 8.20
N PHE A 312 25.98 1.89 8.93
CA PHE A 312 24.63 2.10 9.47
C PHE A 312 23.61 2.57 8.41
N MET A 313 24.02 3.39 7.44
CA MET A 313 23.10 4.02 6.48
C MET A 313 22.80 3.17 5.23
N ASN A 314 23.53 2.05 5.02
CA ASN A 314 23.32 1.09 3.93
C ASN A 314 23.14 1.72 2.52
N VAL A 315 23.75 2.88 2.27
CA VAL A 315 23.80 3.48 0.94
C VAL A 315 24.75 2.64 0.10
N LYS A 316 24.18 1.73 -0.71
CA LYS A 316 24.96 0.80 -1.54
C LYS A 316 25.76 1.59 -2.57
N ILE A 317 27.05 1.82 -2.28
CA ILE A 317 28.02 2.29 -3.26
C ILE A 317 28.05 1.24 -4.38
N LYS A 318 27.55 1.61 -5.56
CA LYS A 318 27.62 0.75 -6.74
C LYS A 318 29.09 0.66 -7.16
N ASP A 319 29.56 -0.54 -7.48
CA ASP A 319 30.81 -0.68 -8.20
C ASP A 319 30.65 0.01 -9.58
N THR A 320 31.73 0.65 -10.02
CA THR A 320 31.77 1.42 -11.26
C THR A 320 32.71 0.81 -12.30
N ASP A 321 33.32 -0.35 -12.02
CA ASP A 321 34.28 -1.03 -12.89
C ASP A 321 35.44 -0.12 -13.33
N GLY A 322 35.89 0.75 -12.40
CA GLY A 322 36.95 1.74 -12.62
C GLY A 322 36.52 3.00 -13.38
N LYS A 323 35.22 3.16 -13.69
CA LYS A 323 34.71 4.24 -14.54
C LYS A 323 34.22 5.42 -13.70
N LYS A 324 34.54 6.64 -14.15
CA LYS A 324 34.32 7.88 -13.40
C LYS A 324 33.82 9.02 -14.29
N ILE A 325 33.02 9.91 -13.69
CA ILE A 325 32.71 11.24 -14.22
C ILE A 325 33.61 12.23 -13.47
N ASP A 326 34.48 12.92 -14.21
CA ASP A 326 35.22 14.07 -13.68
C ASP A 326 34.36 15.33 -13.82
N VAL A 327 34.23 16.08 -12.73
CA VAL A 327 33.42 17.30 -12.66
C VAL A 327 34.34 18.51 -12.75
N VAL A 328 34.19 19.30 -13.80
CA VAL A 328 34.99 20.51 -14.07
C VAL A 328 34.11 21.74 -14.22
N THR A 329 34.73 22.92 -14.14
CA THR A 329 34.05 24.19 -14.41
C THR A 329 33.91 24.45 -15.92
N TRP A 330 33.19 25.51 -16.28
CA TRP A 330 33.10 25.95 -17.66
C TRP A 330 34.48 26.35 -18.21
N PRO A 331 34.82 25.99 -19.47
CA PRO A 331 36.01 26.47 -20.14
C PRO A 331 35.83 27.95 -20.53
N GLU A 332 36.95 28.69 -20.55
CA GLU A 332 36.98 30.06 -21.06
C GLU A 332 36.97 30.06 -22.59
N LYS A 333 37.76 29.16 -23.20
CA LYS A 333 37.91 29.01 -24.65
C LYS A 333 38.58 27.70 -25.06
N ILE A 334 38.67 27.48 -26.37
CA ILE A 334 39.42 26.38 -27.01
C ILE A 334 40.55 26.96 -27.86
N ASP A 335 41.78 26.51 -27.60
CA ASP A 335 42.98 27.01 -28.29
C ASP A 335 43.12 26.50 -29.74
N GLU A 336 44.17 26.89 -30.45
CA GLU A 336 44.38 26.54 -31.87
C GLU A 336 44.58 25.03 -32.10
N ASP A 337 45.15 24.32 -31.12
CA ASP A 337 45.35 22.87 -31.18
C ASP A 337 44.09 22.07 -30.80
N GLY A 338 43.02 22.76 -30.36
CA GLY A 338 41.73 22.18 -29.99
C GLY A 338 41.62 21.76 -28.52
N PHE A 339 42.48 22.24 -27.62
CA PHE A 339 42.38 21.96 -26.18
C PHE A 339 41.56 23.03 -25.44
N MET A 340 40.73 22.59 -24.50
CA MET A 340 39.97 23.49 -23.61
C MET A 340 40.89 24.16 -22.58
N GLN A 341 40.71 25.47 -22.41
CA GLN A 341 41.38 26.30 -21.42
C GLN A 341 40.39 26.69 -20.31
N PHE A 342 40.81 26.59 -19.05
CA PHE A 342 39.98 26.83 -17.86
C PHE A 342 40.64 27.86 -16.92
N ASP A 343 39.84 28.60 -16.14
CA ASP A 343 40.34 29.62 -15.20
C ASP A 343 41.26 29.00 -14.13
N LYS A 344 42.46 29.59 -14.00
CA LYS A 344 43.52 29.18 -13.06
C LYS A 344 43.22 29.50 -11.59
N LYS A 345 42.16 30.25 -11.28
CA LYS A 345 41.81 30.69 -9.92
C LYS A 345 41.01 29.68 -9.09
N LEU A 346 40.59 28.56 -9.69
CA LEU A 346 39.74 27.56 -9.04
C LEU A 346 40.55 26.47 -8.31
N PRO A 347 39.96 25.77 -7.31
CA PRO A 347 40.69 24.81 -6.48
C PRO A 347 41.35 23.67 -7.28
N SER A 348 42.57 23.34 -6.86
CA SER A 348 43.54 22.46 -7.54
C SER A 348 43.16 20.98 -7.71
N ASP A 349 41.93 20.59 -7.36
CA ASP A 349 41.44 19.21 -7.42
C ASP A 349 40.84 18.81 -8.79
N SER A 350 40.83 19.75 -9.75
CA SER A 350 40.13 19.65 -11.05
C SER A 350 41.06 19.51 -12.26
N THR A 351 42.30 19.06 -12.08
CA THR A 351 43.30 18.94 -13.15
C THR A 351 43.10 17.68 -14.00
N LEU A 352 42.45 17.84 -15.15
CA LEU A 352 42.35 16.80 -16.17
C LEU A 352 43.73 16.51 -16.80
N PRO A 353 44.08 15.26 -17.11
CA PRO A 353 45.22 14.90 -17.95
C PRO A 353 45.17 15.60 -19.32
N LYS A 354 46.33 15.94 -19.90
CA LYS A 354 46.39 16.67 -21.19
C LYS A 354 45.60 15.98 -22.31
N GLU A 355 45.59 14.66 -22.34
CA GLU A 355 44.85 13.84 -23.32
C GLU A 355 43.31 13.97 -23.21
N GLN A 356 42.79 14.38 -22.05
CA GLN A 356 41.36 14.60 -21.81
C GLN A 356 40.92 16.03 -22.08
N LEU A 357 41.85 16.99 -22.11
CA LEU A 357 41.57 18.41 -22.38
C LEU A 357 41.12 18.70 -23.82
N LYS A 358 41.29 17.75 -24.76
CA LYS A 358 40.79 17.86 -26.13
C LYS A 358 39.43 17.14 -26.27
N PRO A 359 38.31 17.85 -26.46
CA PRO A 359 37.00 17.24 -26.64
C PRO A 359 36.82 16.69 -28.07
N ASP A 360 36.20 15.52 -28.20
CA ASP A 360 35.71 15.01 -29.48
C ASP A 360 34.22 15.35 -29.67
N VAL A 361 33.46 15.36 -28.56
CA VAL A 361 32.02 15.66 -28.56
C VAL A 361 31.70 16.66 -27.45
N VAL A 362 31.03 17.76 -27.79
CA VAL A 362 30.43 18.72 -26.83
C VAL A 362 28.91 18.66 -26.94
N VAL A 363 28.24 18.42 -25.83
CA VAL A 363 26.78 18.42 -25.71
C VAL A 363 26.33 19.53 -24.78
N PHE A 364 25.65 20.53 -25.33
CA PHE A 364 25.04 21.60 -24.55
C PHE A 364 23.77 21.13 -23.83
N ALA A 365 23.82 21.03 -22.51
CA ALA A 365 22.70 20.73 -21.62
C ALA A 365 22.23 21.99 -20.88
N THR A 366 22.17 23.09 -21.64
CA THR A 366 22.03 24.49 -21.20
C THR A 366 20.59 24.97 -21.11
N GLY A 367 19.65 24.17 -21.58
CA GLY A 367 18.23 24.48 -21.58
C GLY A 367 17.82 25.31 -22.79
N TYR A 368 16.77 26.10 -22.63
CA TYR A 368 15.97 26.63 -23.72
C TYR A 368 15.49 28.06 -23.40
N THR A 369 15.14 28.83 -24.43
CA THR A 369 14.61 30.20 -24.29
C THR A 369 13.15 30.19 -23.85
N ARG A 370 12.58 31.37 -23.57
CA ARG A 370 11.14 31.57 -23.28
C ARG A 370 10.55 32.70 -24.11
N ASP A 371 11.12 32.90 -25.30
CA ASP A 371 10.76 33.99 -26.20
C ASP A 371 9.84 33.44 -27.27
N PHE A 372 8.66 34.04 -27.42
CA PHE A 372 7.62 33.55 -28.32
C PHE A 372 7.65 34.39 -29.60
N ALA A 373 8.54 34.05 -30.53
CA ALA A 373 8.67 34.75 -31.82
C ALA A 373 7.42 34.73 -32.71
N PHE A 374 6.35 34.04 -32.29
CA PHE A 374 5.03 34.05 -32.92
C PHE A 374 4.05 35.05 -32.27
N LEU A 375 4.36 35.66 -31.12
CA LEU A 375 3.59 36.78 -30.57
C LEU A 375 4.18 38.09 -31.10
N ASP A 376 3.33 39.06 -31.47
CA ASP A 376 3.80 40.42 -31.77
C ASP A 376 4.31 41.16 -30.51
N ASN A 377 5.09 42.22 -30.73
CA ASN A 377 5.83 42.95 -29.69
C ASN A 377 4.95 43.73 -28.68
N ASP A 378 3.65 43.84 -28.96
CA ASP A 378 2.62 44.47 -28.11
C ASP A 378 2.16 43.53 -26.98
N TYR A 379 2.26 42.21 -27.16
CA TYR A 379 1.88 41.24 -26.15
C TYR A 379 2.84 41.21 -24.95
N PRO A 380 2.32 40.93 -23.74
CA PRO A 380 3.17 40.72 -22.58
C PRO A 380 4.02 39.45 -22.74
N ASN A 381 5.31 39.55 -22.39
CA ASN A 381 6.15 38.37 -22.23
C ASN A 381 5.87 37.65 -20.88
N VAL A 382 6.32 36.40 -20.73
CA VAL A 382 6.20 35.62 -19.48
C VAL A 382 6.84 36.32 -18.27
N GLY A 383 7.79 37.24 -18.47
CA GLY A 383 8.36 38.09 -17.43
C GLY A 383 7.38 39.12 -16.85
N GLN A 384 6.36 39.52 -17.61
CA GLN A 384 5.37 40.56 -17.27
C GLN A 384 4.05 40.01 -16.70
N THR A 385 3.86 38.68 -16.63
CA THR A 385 2.65 38.06 -16.05
C THR A 385 2.63 38.21 -14.53
N ASN A 386 1.95 39.24 -14.01
CA ASN A 386 1.85 39.52 -12.58
C ASN A 386 0.80 38.66 -11.85
N VAL A 387 -0.24 38.18 -12.54
CA VAL A 387 -1.24 37.29 -11.91
C VAL A 387 -0.70 35.86 -11.89
N ARG A 388 -0.08 35.50 -10.77
CA ARG A 388 0.50 34.18 -10.45
C ARG A 388 1.50 33.62 -11.48
N GLY A 389 2.03 34.43 -12.38
CA GLY A 389 2.88 33.95 -13.48
C GLY A 389 2.10 33.29 -14.63
N ILE A 390 0.81 33.62 -14.76
CA ILE A 390 -0.13 33.06 -15.74
C ILE A 390 -0.50 34.10 -16.79
N TYR A 391 -1.00 35.26 -16.38
CA TYR A 391 -1.40 36.34 -17.29
C TYR A 391 -1.05 37.71 -16.70
N LYS A 392 -1.20 38.76 -17.52
CA LYS A 392 -1.00 40.15 -17.09
C LYS A 392 -2.34 40.76 -16.71
N GLU A 393 -2.39 41.41 -15.55
CA GLU A 393 -3.58 42.13 -15.09
C GLU A 393 -4.03 43.19 -16.11
N GLY A 394 -5.35 43.24 -16.36
CA GLY A 394 -5.94 43.99 -17.47
C GLY A 394 -5.98 43.24 -18.82
N ASP A 395 -5.28 42.12 -18.96
CA ASP A 395 -5.20 41.31 -20.19
C ASP A 395 -5.36 39.82 -19.86
N VAL A 396 -6.56 39.42 -19.42
CA VAL A 396 -6.90 38.01 -19.14
C VAL A 396 -7.03 37.18 -20.42
N THR A 397 -7.16 37.84 -21.58
CA THR A 397 -7.35 37.19 -22.89
C THR A 397 -6.13 36.37 -23.35
N LEU A 398 -4.92 36.70 -22.87
CA LEU A 398 -3.71 35.91 -23.10
C LEU A 398 -3.23 35.20 -21.81
N GLY A 399 -3.29 33.86 -21.81
CA GLY A 399 -2.80 33.03 -20.70
C GLY A 399 -1.56 32.21 -21.06
N PHE A 400 -0.54 32.21 -20.19
CA PHE A 400 0.66 31.37 -20.29
C PHE A 400 0.57 30.20 -19.29
N ILE A 401 0.33 28.99 -19.78
CA ILE A 401 0.11 27.81 -18.93
C ILE A 401 1.33 26.88 -18.94
N GLY A 402 1.85 26.53 -17.76
CA GLY A 402 3.00 25.62 -17.59
C GLY A 402 4.39 26.28 -17.59
N TYR A 403 4.47 27.61 -17.45
CA TYR A 403 5.72 28.39 -17.53
C TYR A 403 6.44 28.62 -16.18
N ILE A 404 6.02 27.89 -15.15
CA ILE A 404 6.61 27.91 -13.80
C ILE A 404 7.46 26.65 -13.55
N ARG A 405 8.51 26.77 -12.73
CA ARG A 405 9.48 25.70 -12.45
C ARG A 405 9.49 25.33 -10.97
N PRO A 406 8.85 24.22 -10.55
CA PRO A 406 8.92 23.80 -9.15
C PRO A 406 10.35 23.38 -8.75
N SER A 407 10.82 23.75 -7.55
CA SER A 407 12.08 23.25 -6.96
C SER A 407 12.04 21.75 -6.75
N LEU A 408 10.95 21.26 -6.14
CA LEU A 408 10.67 19.86 -5.87
C LEU A 408 9.21 19.55 -6.20
N GLY A 409 8.92 19.24 -7.46
CA GLY A 409 7.57 18.86 -7.88
C GLY A 409 7.48 18.47 -9.35
N ALA A 410 6.26 18.37 -9.87
CA ALA A 410 5.97 18.13 -11.29
C ALA A 410 5.25 19.34 -11.90
N ILE A 411 5.54 19.66 -13.17
CA ILE A 411 4.89 20.77 -13.91
C ILE A 411 3.45 20.41 -14.34
N PRO A 412 3.14 19.22 -14.90
CA PRO A 412 1.78 18.87 -15.36
C PRO A 412 0.64 19.14 -14.37
N PRO A 413 0.70 18.73 -13.09
CA PRO A 413 -0.35 19.07 -12.12
C PRO A 413 -0.42 20.59 -11.85
N LEU A 414 0.70 21.31 -11.78
CA LEU A 414 0.64 22.76 -11.57
C LEU A 414 0.07 23.50 -12.78
N ALA A 415 0.37 23.03 -14.00
CA ALA A 415 -0.22 23.55 -15.24
C ALA A 415 -1.74 23.31 -15.30
N GLU A 416 -2.22 22.19 -14.76
CA GLU A 416 -3.65 21.91 -14.60
C GLU A 416 -4.35 22.93 -13.68
N LEU A 417 -3.75 23.26 -12.53
CA LEU A 417 -4.29 24.31 -11.64
C LEU A 417 -4.18 25.71 -12.24
N GLN A 418 -3.10 26.00 -12.99
CA GLN A 418 -2.99 27.26 -13.74
C GLN A 418 -4.10 27.38 -14.78
N ALA A 419 -4.41 26.29 -15.50
CA ALA A 419 -5.52 26.23 -16.44
C ALA A 419 -6.88 26.44 -15.72
N GLN A 420 -7.13 25.74 -14.62
CA GLN A 420 -8.37 25.91 -13.84
C GLN A 420 -8.57 27.35 -13.35
N LEU A 421 -7.51 28.03 -12.88
CA LEU A 421 -7.57 29.43 -12.45
C LEU A 421 -7.77 30.38 -13.64
N TRP A 422 -6.99 30.23 -14.71
CA TRP A 422 -7.09 31.09 -15.89
C TRP A 422 -8.45 30.98 -16.58
N VAL A 423 -8.96 29.76 -16.77
CA VAL A 423 -10.28 29.52 -17.36
C VAL A 423 -11.37 30.11 -16.47
N LEU A 424 -11.29 29.95 -15.14
CA LEU A 424 -12.25 30.56 -14.21
C LEU A 424 -12.27 32.10 -14.35
N HIS A 425 -11.10 32.74 -14.39
CA HIS A 425 -10.98 34.20 -14.51
C HIS A 425 -11.40 34.72 -15.90
N LEU A 426 -11.08 33.99 -16.97
CA LEU A 426 -11.55 34.30 -18.33
C LEU A 426 -13.07 34.23 -18.43
N LEU A 427 -13.69 33.26 -17.76
CA LEU A 427 -15.15 33.11 -17.72
C LEU A 427 -15.84 34.13 -16.81
N GLN A 428 -15.21 34.53 -15.71
CA GLN A 428 -15.64 35.66 -14.87
C GLN A 428 -15.60 36.97 -15.66
N HIS A 429 -14.57 37.18 -16.49
CA HIS A 429 -14.46 38.35 -17.37
C HIS A 429 -15.52 38.35 -18.49
N GLN A 430 -15.70 37.22 -19.19
CA GLN A 430 -16.61 37.13 -20.33
C GLN A 430 -18.10 37.01 -19.92
N TYR A 431 -18.38 36.39 -18.78
CA TYR A 431 -19.74 36.07 -18.33
C TYR A 431 -19.97 36.40 -16.84
N PRO A 432 -19.68 37.62 -16.35
CA PRO A 432 -19.64 37.96 -14.92
C PRO A 432 -20.95 37.66 -14.16
N ASN A 433 -22.10 37.78 -14.83
CA ASN A 433 -23.41 37.50 -14.24
C ASN A 433 -23.73 35.99 -14.13
N LYS A 434 -23.05 35.14 -14.92
CA LYS A 434 -23.24 33.68 -14.97
C LYS A 434 -22.16 32.91 -14.22
N VAL A 435 -20.97 33.50 -14.12
CA VAL A 435 -19.83 32.99 -13.35
C VAL A 435 -19.41 34.06 -12.34
N PRO A 436 -20.22 34.34 -11.31
CA PRO A 436 -19.87 35.30 -10.27
C PRO A 436 -18.72 34.79 -9.37
N HIS A 437 -18.04 35.70 -8.68
CA HIS A 437 -17.04 35.39 -7.65
C HIS A 437 -17.71 34.89 -6.35
N ILE A 438 -18.27 33.67 -6.38
CA ILE A 438 -18.84 32.99 -5.19
C ILE A 438 -17.79 32.04 -4.60
N GLN A 439 -17.55 32.15 -3.30
CA GLN A 439 -16.71 31.21 -2.54
C GLN A 439 -17.56 30.07 -1.98
N ASP A 440 -17.07 28.83 -2.08
CA ASP A 440 -17.66 27.67 -1.43
C ASP A 440 -17.63 27.85 0.10
N PRO A 441 -18.73 27.61 0.84
CA PRO A 441 -18.76 27.80 2.30
C PRO A 441 -17.76 26.91 3.05
N ASN A 442 -17.30 25.81 2.45
CA ASN A 442 -16.28 24.91 3.00
C ASN A 442 -14.86 25.26 2.55
N ALA A 443 -14.69 26.26 1.67
CA ALA A 443 -13.37 26.77 1.30
C ALA A 443 -12.76 27.61 2.43
N LEU A 444 -11.42 27.67 2.44
CA LEU A 444 -10.69 28.66 3.21
C LEU A 444 -10.76 30.02 2.52
N LYS A 445 -10.81 31.10 3.31
CA LYS A 445 -10.72 32.47 2.78
C LYS A 445 -9.38 32.65 2.08
N PRO A 446 -9.30 33.27 0.89
CA PRO A 446 -8.04 33.52 0.20
C PRO A 446 -7.10 34.38 1.04
N TYR A 447 -5.82 34.08 0.94
CA TYR A 447 -4.71 34.89 1.45
C TYR A 447 -3.48 34.64 0.57
N ASP A 448 -2.54 35.59 0.55
CA ASP A 448 -1.29 35.44 -0.19
C ASP A 448 -0.25 34.66 0.63
N LEU A 449 0.15 33.54 0.05
CA LEU A 449 1.30 32.73 0.39
C LEU A 449 2.52 33.26 -0.36
N ASP A 450 3.65 33.39 0.32
CA ASP A 450 4.95 33.41 -0.34
C ASP A 450 5.27 32.00 -0.85
N TYR A 451 5.19 31.83 -2.17
CA TYR A 451 5.51 30.59 -2.90
C TYR A 451 6.75 30.73 -3.78
N GLN A 452 7.39 31.91 -3.80
CA GLN A 452 8.50 32.20 -4.70
C GLN A 452 9.81 31.70 -4.10
N LEU A 453 10.75 31.28 -4.96
CA LEU A 453 12.11 30.93 -4.52
C LEU A 453 12.99 32.17 -4.57
N HIS A 454 13.43 32.60 -3.38
CA HIS A 454 14.23 33.80 -3.16
C HIS A 454 15.71 33.45 -3.15
N SER A 455 16.46 33.93 -4.14
CA SER A 455 17.91 33.74 -4.15
C SER A 455 18.62 34.68 -3.18
N ARG A 456 19.64 34.13 -2.51
CA ARG A 456 20.64 34.90 -1.77
C ARG A 456 21.80 35.22 -2.72
N GLY A 457 22.31 36.45 -2.65
CA GLY A 457 23.37 36.97 -3.53
C GLY A 457 22.91 37.36 -4.94
N ASN A 458 22.42 38.61 -5.09
CA ASN A 458 22.22 39.37 -6.35
C ASN A 458 21.59 38.64 -7.55
N TYR A 459 20.84 37.57 -7.33
CA TYR A 459 20.10 36.82 -8.35
C TYR A 459 18.64 36.74 -7.92
N ASN A 460 17.70 36.60 -8.86
CA ASN A 460 16.28 36.36 -8.56
C ASN A 460 15.79 35.15 -9.36
N PHE A 461 15.62 33.99 -8.70
CA PHE A 461 15.15 32.76 -9.34
C PHE A 461 13.70 32.84 -9.83
N PHE A 462 12.82 33.63 -9.21
CA PHE A 462 11.45 33.79 -9.70
C PHE A 462 11.38 34.66 -10.96
N GLU A 463 12.15 35.75 -11.04
CA GLU A 463 12.26 36.55 -12.27
C GLU A 463 12.97 35.77 -13.39
N THR A 464 14.14 35.20 -13.10
CA THR A 464 14.98 34.58 -14.13
C THR A 464 14.51 33.20 -14.58
N LYS A 465 13.89 32.40 -13.69
CA LYS A 465 13.51 30.99 -13.94
C LYS A 465 12.05 30.66 -13.64
N ARG A 466 11.23 31.61 -13.14
CA ARG A 466 9.87 31.37 -12.63
C ARG A 466 9.82 30.23 -11.61
N ALA A 467 10.85 30.18 -10.76
CA ALA A 467 11.03 29.09 -9.82
C ALA A 467 10.16 29.26 -8.56
N VAL A 468 9.44 28.20 -8.19
CA VAL A 468 8.46 28.22 -7.09
C VAL A 468 8.58 27.00 -6.18
N ASP A 469 8.13 27.12 -4.93
CA ASP A 469 7.81 25.95 -4.13
C ASP A 469 6.52 25.28 -4.64
N HIS A 470 6.59 23.99 -4.95
CA HIS A 470 5.48 23.25 -5.55
C HIS A 470 4.24 23.25 -4.65
N LYS A 471 4.42 22.97 -3.34
CA LYS A 471 3.29 22.82 -2.42
C LYS A 471 2.63 24.17 -2.16
N SER A 472 3.40 25.20 -1.86
CA SER A 472 2.88 26.55 -1.61
C SER A 472 2.19 27.13 -2.84
N TYR A 473 2.74 26.92 -4.04
CA TYR A 473 2.13 27.41 -5.27
C TYR A 473 0.84 26.67 -5.63
N ALA A 474 0.81 25.33 -5.56
CA ALA A 474 -0.42 24.56 -5.76
C ALA A 474 -1.53 24.99 -4.79
N TYR A 475 -1.16 25.20 -3.52
CA TYR A 475 -2.09 25.64 -2.49
C TYR A 475 -2.55 27.10 -2.68
N GLN A 476 -1.69 28.00 -3.20
CA GLN A 476 -2.11 29.36 -3.58
C GLN A 476 -3.14 29.34 -4.70
N LEU A 477 -2.89 28.58 -5.77
CA LEU A 477 -3.85 28.45 -6.87
C LEU A 477 -5.18 27.90 -6.36
N ALA A 478 -5.16 26.91 -5.45
CA ALA A 478 -6.37 26.39 -4.83
C ALA A 478 -7.10 27.41 -3.93
N LEU A 479 -6.38 28.32 -3.26
CA LEU A 479 -6.99 29.44 -2.52
C LEU A 479 -7.65 30.44 -3.48
N ASP A 480 -6.97 30.82 -4.56
CA ASP A 480 -7.49 31.76 -5.56
C ASP A 480 -8.72 31.21 -6.30
N ILE A 481 -8.73 29.90 -6.61
CA ILE A 481 -9.88 29.19 -7.22
C ILE A 481 -11.06 29.05 -6.23
N GLY A 482 -10.82 29.12 -4.90
CA GLY A 482 -11.82 28.76 -3.89
C GLY A 482 -12.02 27.24 -3.73
N ALA A 483 -10.97 26.47 -4.03
CA ALA A 483 -10.92 24.99 -4.00
C ALA A 483 -10.14 24.41 -2.80
N ALA A 484 -9.55 25.25 -1.95
CA ALA A 484 -8.80 24.85 -0.76
C ALA A 484 -9.74 24.51 0.42
N PRO A 485 -9.91 23.24 0.84
CA PRO A 485 -10.90 22.85 1.84
C PRO A 485 -10.47 23.17 3.27
N GLN A 486 -11.45 23.56 4.11
CA GLN A 486 -11.31 23.61 5.56
C GLN A 486 -11.07 22.21 6.13
N ALA A 487 -10.20 22.09 7.14
CA ALA A 487 -9.88 20.82 7.79
C ALA A 487 -11.13 20.07 8.29
N SER A 488 -12.09 20.81 8.87
CA SER A 488 -13.38 20.28 9.35
C SER A 488 -14.23 19.61 8.24
N CYS A 489 -14.18 20.13 7.01
CA CYS A 489 -14.83 19.52 5.85
C CYS A 489 -14.16 18.19 5.48
N VAL A 490 -12.83 18.13 5.55
CA VAL A 490 -12.07 16.90 5.24
C VAL A 490 -12.25 15.84 6.32
N THR A 491 -12.21 16.21 7.61
CA THR A 491 -12.40 15.26 8.73
C THR A 491 -13.75 14.56 8.68
N LYS A 492 -14.81 15.26 8.24
CA LYS A 492 -16.15 14.66 8.03
C LYS A 492 -16.19 13.55 6.98
N LYS A 493 -15.20 13.49 6.07
CA LYS A 493 -15.03 12.39 5.10
C LYS A 493 -14.31 11.16 5.70
N GLY A 494 -13.97 11.20 6.98
CA GLY A 494 -13.44 10.06 7.74
C GLY A 494 -11.92 9.93 7.68
N TRP A 495 -11.39 9.09 8.59
CA TRP A 495 -9.96 9.04 8.94
C TRP A 495 -9.00 8.93 7.76
N LYS A 496 -9.18 7.95 6.86
CA LYS A 496 -8.26 7.75 5.71
C LYS A 496 -8.11 8.99 4.83
N VAL A 497 -9.21 9.71 4.57
CA VAL A 497 -9.20 10.93 3.74
C VAL A 497 -8.53 12.08 4.49
N HIS A 498 -8.80 12.22 5.80
CA HIS A 498 -8.15 13.20 6.66
C HIS A 498 -6.63 12.97 6.78
N PHE A 499 -6.22 11.72 6.98
CA PHE A 499 -4.80 11.33 7.04
C PHE A 499 -4.09 11.60 5.71
N THR A 500 -4.67 11.21 4.57
CA THR A 500 -4.13 11.53 3.23
C THR A 500 -4.02 13.04 2.97
N TRP A 501 -4.99 13.84 3.44
CA TRP A 501 -4.95 15.29 3.30
C TRP A 501 -3.82 15.94 4.11
N ALA A 502 -3.60 15.46 5.34
CA ALA A 502 -2.62 16.00 6.28
C ALA A 502 -1.20 15.47 6.03
N MET A 503 -1.04 14.14 6.05
CA MET A 503 0.26 13.45 6.04
C MET A 503 0.71 13.06 4.63
N GLY A 504 -0.18 13.13 3.63
CA GLY A 504 0.20 12.97 2.23
C GLY A 504 0.84 14.24 1.64
N PRO A 505 1.62 14.12 0.55
CA PRO A 505 2.04 15.23 -0.29
C PRO A 505 0.87 16.08 -0.81
N ASN A 506 1.20 17.22 -1.44
CA ASN A 506 0.19 18.15 -1.95
C ASN A 506 -0.41 17.69 -3.30
N PHE A 507 -0.99 16.48 -3.34
CA PHE A 507 -1.65 15.93 -4.52
C PHE A 507 -2.88 16.74 -4.90
N ASN A 508 -2.92 17.26 -6.13
CA ASN A 508 -3.98 18.16 -6.60
C ASN A 508 -5.40 17.59 -6.51
N THR A 509 -5.56 16.26 -6.56
CA THR A 509 -6.86 15.59 -6.42
C THR A 509 -7.66 16.08 -5.21
N LYS A 510 -7.02 16.47 -4.10
CA LYS A 510 -7.74 16.99 -2.92
C LYS A 510 -8.40 18.35 -3.14
N PHE A 511 -7.90 19.16 -4.09
CA PHE A 511 -8.53 20.41 -4.52
C PHE A 511 -9.71 20.19 -5.49
N ARG A 512 -10.02 18.94 -5.84
CA ARG A 512 -11.27 18.57 -6.55
C ARG A 512 -12.39 18.21 -5.57
N MET A 513 -12.17 18.22 -4.25
CA MET A 513 -13.25 17.90 -3.29
C MET A 513 -14.32 19.01 -3.18
N ILE A 514 -13.96 20.27 -3.39
CA ILE A 514 -14.85 21.44 -3.24
C ILE A 514 -14.55 22.49 -4.32
N GLY A 515 -15.30 23.60 -4.31
CA GLY A 515 -15.03 24.75 -5.18
C GLY A 515 -15.61 24.62 -6.60
N PRO A 516 -15.31 25.58 -7.50
CA PRO A 516 -15.98 25.71 -8.80
C PRO A 516 -15.81 24.50 -9.72
N TRP A 517 -14.67 23.82 -9.61
CA TRP A 517 -14.30 22.67 -10.43
C TRP A 517 -14.40 21.34 -9.66
N ARG A 518 -15.35 21.20 -8.73
CA ARG A 518 -15.47 19.99 -7.88
C ARG A 518 -15.75 18.70 -8.65
N TRP A 519 -15.11 17.62 -8.23
CA TRP A 519 -15.31 16.22 -8.62
C TRP A 519 -15.22 15.33 -7.36
N GLU A 520 -16.11 15.62 -6.41
CA GLU A 520 -16.00 15.21 -5.01
C GLU A 520 -15.86 13.70 -4.78
N HIS A 521 -16.73 12.89 -5.39
CA HIS A 521 -16.76 11.42 -5.19
C HIS A 521 -15.50 10.74 -5.71
N GLY A 522 -14.99 11.15 -6.88
CA GLY A 522 -13.77 10.60 -7.45
C GLY A 522 -12.53 11.02 -6.67
N ALA A 523 -12.46 12.30 -6.29
CA ALA A 523 -11.40 12.83 -5.44
C ALA A 523 -11.31 12.10 -4.10
N GLU A 524 -12.45 11.92 -3.42
CA GLU A 524 -12.54 11.20 -2.15
C GLU A 524 -12.11 9.74 -2.29
N SER A 525 -12.55 9.05 -3.35
CA SER A 525 -12.17 7.66 -3.61
C SER A 525 -10.65 7.49 -3.80
N ILE A 526 -10.02 8.36 -4.59
CA ILE A 526 -8.56 8.35 -4.81
C ILE A 526 -7.81 8.64 -3.50
N MET A 527 -8.28 9.61 -2.71
CA MET A 527 -7.66 9.94 -1.42
C MET A 527 -7.81 8.85 -0.36
N ARG A 528 -8.97 8.17 -0.32
CA ARG A 528 -9.27 7.08 0.62
C ARG A 528 -8.54 5.78 0.28
N ASN A 529 -8.28 5.55 -1.01
CA ASN A 529 -7.75 4.30 -1.53
C ASN A 529 -6.31 4.47 -2.06
N GLU A 530 -6.12 4.89 -3.31
CA GLU A 530 -4.81 4.96 -3.98
C GLU A 530 -3.75 5.67 -3.12
N LEU A 531 -4.04 6.92 -2.73
CA LEU A 531 -3.08 7.78 -2.05
C LEU A 531 -2.87 7.37 -0.58
N TYR A 532 -3.94 6.92 0.11
CA TYR A 532 -3.83 6.35 1.45
C TYR A 532 -2.93 5.12 1.44
N ASN A 533 -3.22 4.17 0.55
CA ASN A 533 -2.50 2.90 0.45
C ASN A 533 -1.03 3.12 0.09
N VAL A 534 -0.64 4.16 -0.68
CA VAL A 534 0.78 4.48 -0.93
C VAL A 534 1.55 4.80 0.36
N MET A 535 0.91 5.47 1.31
CA MET A 535 1.51 5.76 2.62
C MET A 535 1.49 4.51 3.54
N ASP A 536 0.45 3.68 3.45
CA ASP A 536 0.12 2.59 4.38
C ASP A 536 0.27 1.17 3.78
N LYS A 537 1.32 0.91 2.98
CA LYS A 537 1.50 -0.41 2.33
C LYS A 537 1.96 -1.50 3.30
N GLU A 538 1.01 -2.28 3.80
CA GLU A 538 1.25 -3.71 4.06
C GLU A 538 1.70 -4.37 2.74
N THR A 539 2.92 -4.92 2.73
CA THR A 539 3.48 -5.62 1.58
C THR A 539 3.87 -7.03 1.94
N VAL A 540 3.85 -7.92 0.95
CA VAL A 540 4.24 -9.33 1.10
C VAL A 540 5.69 -9.43 1.56
N GLN A 541 5.89 -9.76 2.84
CA GLN A 541 7.22 -9.89 3.45
C GLN A 541 7.89 -11.22 3.09
N PRO A 542 9.23 -11.25 2.95
CA PRO A 542 9.95 -12.52 2.81
C PRO A 542 9.71 -13.42 4.04
N ASN A 543 9.56 -14.72 3.82
CA ASN A 543 9.26 -15.75 4.83
C ASN A 543 7.91 -15.60 5.56
N SER A 544 7.08 -14.62 5.23
CA SER A 544 5.70 -14.55 5.73
C SER A 544 4.81 -15.66 5.16
N TRP A 545 3.75 -16.01 5.87
CA TRP A 545 2.68 -16.85 5.34
C TRP A 545 1.63 -16.00 4.62
N VAL A 546 1.17 -16.48 3.47
CA VAL A 546 0.16 -15.80 2.66
C VAL A 546 -0.90 -16.78 2.16
N ALA A 547 -2.11 -16.27 1.95
CA ALA A 547 -3.19 -17.01 1.30
C ALA A 547 -3.24 -16.63 -0.19
N LEU A 548 -3.11 -17.62 -1.07
CA LEU A 548 -3.31 -17.44 -2.51
C LEU A 548 -4.73 -17.87 -2.88
N ARG A 549 -5.62 -16.92 -3.15
CA ARG A 549 -6.98 -17.19 -3.63
C ARG A 549 -6.94 -17.53 -5.12
N LEU A 550 -7.42 -18.73 -5.47
CA LEU A 550 -7.43 -19.23 -6.84
C LEU A 550 -8.75 -18.84 -7.56
N PRO A 551 -8.86 -18.95 -8.90
CA PRO A 551 -10.04 -18.53 -9.66
C PRO A 551 -11.30 -19.31 -9.29
N ASN A 552 -11.14 -20.53 -8.78
CA ASN A 552 -12.22 -21.35 -8.23
C ASN A 552 -12.57 -21.01 -6.77
N GLU A 553 -12.16 -19.84 -6.28
CA GLU A 553 -12.39 -19.31 -4.91
C GLU A 553 -11.76 -20.10 -3.76
N THR A 554 -11.16 -21.26 -4.00
CA THR A 554 -10.38 -21.99 -2.99
C THR A 554 -9.08 -21.25 -2.66
N TYR A 555 -8.69 -21.32 -1.39
CA TYR A 555 -7.45 -20.74 -0.90
C TYR A 555 -6.31 -21.75 -0.96
N ARG A 556 -5.08 -21.25 -1.09
CA ARG A 556 -3.88 -22.06 -0.87
C ARG A 556 -2.88 -21.31 -0.02
N VAL A 557 -2.64 -21.83 1.18
CA VAL A 557 -1.70 -21.24 2.14
C VAL A 557 -0.27 -21.73 1.86
N LEU A 558 0.68 -20.79 1.80
CA LEU A 558 2.11 -21.10 1.67
C LEU A 558 3.00 -20.03 2.30
N GLN A 559 4.26 -20.38 2.57
CA GLN A 559 5.28 -19.45 3.04
C GLN A 559 6.05 -18.85 1.86
N VAL A 560 6.27 -17.54 1.88
CA VAL A 560 6.91 -16.77 0.81
C VAL A 560 8.44 -16.85 0.94
N VAL A 561 9.00 -18.04 0.73
CA VAL A 561 10.45 -18.29 0.85
C VAL A 561 11.21 -17.69 -0.35
N PRO A 562 12.16 -16.75 -0.15
CA PRO A 562 12.92 -16.14 -1.25
C PRO A 562 13.68 -17.16 -2.10
N ASN A 563 13.86 -16.84 -3.38
CA ASN A 563 14.58 -17.65 -4.38
C ASN A 563 14.00 -19.06 -4.63
N THR A 564 12.75 -19.30 -4.25
CA THR A 564 12.01 -20.53 -4.59
C THR A 564 11.04 -20.32 -5.77
N THR A 565 10.37 -21.40 -6.20
CA THR A 565 9.30 -21.35 -7.21
C THR A 565 7.98 -21.79 -6.58
N ILE A 566 6.96 -20.95 -6.65
CA ILE A 566 5.58 -21.31 -6.30
C ILE A 566 4.96 -22.03 -7.49
N SER A 567 4.49 -23.26 -7.27
CA SER A 567 3.74 -24.04 -8.27
C SER A 567 2.28 -24.14 -7.88
N LEU A 568 1.38 -23.55 -8.67
CA LEU A 568 -0.08 -23.56 -8.51
C LEU A 568 -0.76 -24.71 -9.28
N GLY A 569 -0.01 -25.77 -9.63
CA GLY A 569 -0.54 -26.92 -10.38
C GLY A 569 -1.05 -26.49 -11.76
N LYS A 570 -2.35 -26.73 -12.04
CA LYS A 570 -2.98 -26.40 -13.33
C LYS A 570 -2.93 -24.91 -13.71
N TYR A 571 -2.73 -24.01 -12.74
CA TYR A 571 -2.64 -22.57 -12.98
C TYR A 571 -1.20 -22.10 -13.32
N GLY A 572 -0.21 -23.00 -13.33
CA GLY A 572 1.18 -22.70 -13.68
C GLY A 572 2.10 -22.49 -12.47
N SER A 573 3.33 -22.05 -12.71
CA SER A 573 4.35 -21.86 -11.68
C SER A 573 5.23 -20.64 -11.94
N PHE A 574 5.60 -19.89 -10.91
CA PHE A 574 6.35 -18.64 -11.01
C PHE A 574 7.37 -18.48 -9.86
N PRO A 575 8.45 -17.68 -10.02
CA PRO A 575 9.41 -17.43 -8.95
C PRO A 575 8.81 -16.58 -7.82
N THR A 576 9.05 -16.98 -6.56
CA THR A 576 8.51 -16.30 -5.37
C THR A 576 8.90 -14.82 -5.30
N ASN A 577 10.08 -14.46 -5.84
CA ASN A 577 10.58 -13.09 -5.89
C ASN A 577 9.70 -12.12 -6.70
N LEU A 578 8.75 -12.59 -7.51
CA LEU A 578 7.83 -11.72 -8.26
C LEU A 578 6.71 -11.12 -7.38
N ILE A 579 6.40 -11.73 -6.23
CA ILE A 579 5.36 -11.27 -5.30
C ILE A 579 5.91 -10.63 -4.02
N ILE A 580 7.18 -10.86 -3.66
CA ILE A 580 7.83 -10.20 -2.50
C ILE A 580 7.84 -8.68 -2.68
N ASN A 581 7.58 -7.94 -1.60
CA ASN A 581 7.47 -6.47 -1.56
C ASN A 581 6.37 -5.89 -2.47
N ARG A 582 5.45 -6.72 -2.97
CA ARG A 582 4.23 -6.25 -3.64
C ARG A 582 3.12 -6.02 -2.61
N PRO A 583 2.16 -5.11 -2.88
CA PRO A 583 0.96 -4.99 -2.07
C PRO A 583 0.15 -6.29 -2.04
N TYR A 584 -0.53 -6.53 -0.93
CA TYR A 584 -1.60 -7.52 -0.88
C TYR A 584 -2.79 -7.13 -1.77
N HIS A 585 -3.72 -8.06 -1.97
CA HIS A 585 -4.96 -7.95 -2.75
C HIS A 585 -4.79 -7.81 -4.28
N PHE A 586 -3.56 -7.70 -4.78
CA PHE A 586 -3.31 -7.76 -6.23
C PHE A 586 -3.63 -9.15 -6.79
N THR A 587 -4.38 -9.16 -7.90
CA THR A 587 -4.64 -10.35 -8.69
C THR A 587 -3.67 -10.42 -9.85
N TYR A 588 -2.96 -11.53 -9.96
CA TYR A 588 -1.95 -11.78 -10.98
C TYR A 588 -2.47 -12.79 -12.01
N GLU A 589 -2.16 -12.55 -13.28
CA GLU A 589 -2.30 -13.48 -14.40
C GLU A 589 -0.91 -14.04 -14.72
N VAL A 590 -0.76 -15.37 -14.63
CA VAL A 590 0.49 -16.08 -14.95
C VAL A 590 0.65 -16.10 -16.47
N GLN A 591 1.66 -15.42 -17.00
CA GLN A 591 1.97 -15.36 -18.42
C GLN A 591 2.94 -16.47 -18.82
N ASP A 592 2.98 -16.81 -20.11
CA ASP A 592 3.98 -17.75 -20.63
C ASP A 592 5.39 -17.19 -20.60
N LYS A 593 6.37 -18.10 -20.71
CA LYS A 593 7.78 -17.75 -20.84
C LYS A 593 8.01 -17.15 -22.23
N ARG A 594 8.77 -16.06 -22.31
CA ARG A 594 9.29 -15.58 -23.60
C ARG A 594 10.44 -16.47 -24.06
N GLU A 595 10.76 -16.43 -25.35
CA GLU A 595 11.95 -17.11 -25.87
C GLU A 595 13.20 -16.65 -25.13
N GLY A 596 13.99 -17.60 -24.62
CA GLY A 596 15.16 -17.35 -23.79
C GLY A 596 14.91 -17.20 -22.27
N GLU A 597 13.65 -17.16 -21.80
CA GLU A 597 13.34 -17.04 -20.37
C GLU A 597 13.15 -18.40 -19.67
N THR A 598 13.73 -18.56 -18.48
CA THR A 598 13.63 -19.81 -17.70
C THR A 598 12.33 -19.93 -16.90
N PHE A 599 11.62 -18.83 -16.65
CA PHE A 599 10.44 -18.77 -15.77
C PHE A 599 9.26 -17.99 -16.36
N ALA A 600 8.06 -18.21 -15.81
CA ALA A 600 6.83 -17.53 -16.19
C ALA A 600 6.72 -16.14 -15.53
N ARG A 601 6.27 -15.14 -16.29
CA ARG A 601 6.06 -13.77 -15.78
C ARG A 601 4.67 -13.63 -15.11
N LEU A 602 4.51 -12.60 -14.28
CA LEU A 602 3.22 -12.21 -13.71
C LEU A 602 2.77 -10.85 -14.26
N ARG A 603 1.52 -10.75 -14.69
CA ARG A 603 0.83 -9.49 -15.02
C ARG A 603 -0.17 -9.17 -13.92
N VAL A 604 -0.22 -7.95 -13.41
CA VAL A 604 -1.32 -7.52 -12.53
C VAL A 604 -2.57 -7.33 -13.39
N VAL A 605 -3.71 -7.85 -12.93
CA VAL A 605 -4.99 -7.73 -13.61
C VAL A 605 -5.74 -6.51 -13.05
N PRO A 606 -6.02 -5.48 -13.85
CA PRO A 606 -6.74 -4.29 -13.38
C PRO A 606 -8.16 -4.63 -12.91
N ALA A 607 -8.70 -3.87 -11.95
CA ALA A 607 -10.05 -4.07 -11.43
C ALA A 607 -11.13 -4.05 -12.54
N LYS A 608 -10.95 -3.22 -13.57
CA LYS A 608 -11.82 -3.19 -14.76
C LYS A 608 -11.85 -4.51 -15.54
N GLU A 609 -10.76 -5.28 -15.57
CA GLU A 609 -10.71 -6.62 -16.21
C GLU A 609 -11.18 -7.75 -15.27
N LEU A 610 -11.27 -7.49 -13.96
CA LEU A 610 -11.86 -8.42 -12.99
C LEU A 610 -13.40 -8.31 -12.99
N ASN A 611 -13.93 -7.08 -13.01
CA ASN A 611 -15.36 -6.79 -12.88
C ASN A 611 -16.07 -6.63 -14.23
N ALA A 612 -15.41 -6.95 -15.35
CA ALA A 612 -15.93 -6.73 -16.70
C ALA A 612 -17.21 -7.53 -17.00
N ASP A 613 -17.34 -8.73 -16.44
CA ASP A 613 -18.55 -9.55 -16.60
C ASP A 613 -19.67 -9.11 -15.62
N ASP A 614 -19.36 -8.63 -14.41
CA ASP A 614 -20.36 -8.12 -13.45
C ASP A 614 -21.02 -6.81 -13.94
N LEU A 615 -20.25 -5.93 -14.60
CA LEU A 615 -20.75 -4.70 -15.21
C LEU A 615 -21.68 -4.95 -16.42
N ALA A 616 -21.57 -6.11 -17.06
CA ALA A 616 -22.43 -6.51 -18.16
C ALA A 616 -23.84 -6.92 -17.69
N ASP A 617 -23.95 -7.49 -16.49
CA ASP A 617 -25.25 -7.83 -15.90
C ASP A 617 -26.02 -6.55 -15.49
N THR A 618 -25.36 -5.59 -14.82
CA THR A 618 -26.02 -4.32 -14.42
C THR A 618 -26.44 -3.43 -15.59
N SER A 619 -25.77 -3.52 -16.75
CA SER A 619 -26.17 -2.78 -17.96
C SER A 619 -27.30 -3.45 -18.74
N ALA A 620 -27.54 -4.75 -18.54
CA ALA A 620 -28.72 -5.43 -19.06
C ALA A 620 -29.97 -5.09 -18.23
N GLU A 621 -29.85 -5.02 -16.89
CA GLU A 621 -30.93 -4.63 -15.98
C GLU A 621 -31.35 -3.16 -16.12
N ALA A 622 -30.44 -2.29 -16.59
CA ALA A 622 -30.70 -0.86 -16.81
C ALA A 622 -31.49 -0.53 -18.11
N THR A 623 -32.03 -1.54 -18.80
CA THR A 623 -32.92 -1.32 -19.95
C THR A 623 -34.34 -1.09 -19.42
N GLU A 624 -34.69 0.16 -19.10
CA GLU A 624 -36.07 0.50 -18.73
C GLU A 624 -37.03 0.09 -19.87
N PRO A 625 -38.21 -0.47 -19.55
CA PRO A 625 -39.23 -0.68 -20.55
C PRO A 625 -39.68 0.69 -21.07
N ALA A 626 -39.68 0.88 -22.40
CA ALA A 626 -40.16 2.11 -22.99
C ALA A 626 -41.61 2.37 -22.56
N GLU A 627 -41.90 3.61 -22.10
CA GLU A 627 -43.27 4.02 -21.80
C GLU A 627 -44.14 3.92 -23.07
N GLY A 628 -44.97 2.89 -23.10
CA GLY A 628 -45.96 2.63 -24.11
C GLY A 628 -47.03 1.71 -23.52
N ASP A 629 -48.20 2.27 -23.25
CA ASP A 629 -49.39 1.50 -22.89
C ASP A 629 -49.75 0.55 -24.04
N ASP A 630 -49.40 -0.73 -23.91
CA ASP A 630 -50.12 -1.88 -24.50
C ASP A 630 -49.45 -3.21 -24.08
N VAL A 631 -49.67 -3.63 -22.83
CA VAL A 631 -49.25 -4.95 -22.31
C VAL A 631 -50.47 -5.84 -22.12
N ILE A 632 -50.60 -6.88 -22.96
CA ILE A 632 -51.66 -7.89 -22.84
C ILE A 632 -51.39 -8.77 -21.61
N ALA A 633 -52.22 -8.66 -20.59
CA ALA A 633 -52.15 -9.51 -19.40
C ALA A 633 -52.67 -10.93 -19.69
N ALA A 634 -51.84 -11.94 -19.44
CA ALA A 634 -52.22 -13.35 -19.54
C ALA A 634 -52.93 -13.84 -18.26
N ALA A 635 -53.83 -14.82 -18.41
CA ALA A 635 -54.56 -15.43 -17.30
C ALA A 635 -53.69 -16.40 -16.47
N GLU A 636 -54.10 -16.67 -15.22
CA GLU A 636 -53.36 -17.54 -14.29
C GLU A 636 -53.14 -18.95 -14.86
N GLY A 637 -51.87 -19.32 -15.08
CA GLY A 637 -51.45 -20.70 -15.36
C GLY A 637 -50.37 -20.87 -16.42
N GLU A 638 -50.18 -19.90 -17.32
CA GLU A 638 -49.20 -20.00 -18.42
C GLU A 638 -48.18 -18.83 -18.41
N GLU A 639 -46.93 -19.14 -18.05
CA GLU A 639 -45.78 -18.23 -18.26
C GLU A 639 -45.38 -18.24 -19.74
N LEU A 640 -45.72 -17.16 -20.46
CA LEU A 640 -45.40 -16.97 -21.87
C LEU A 640 -44.03 -16.30 -22.08
N THR A 641 -43.34 -16.69 -23.15
CA THR A 641 -42.25 -15.89 -23.72
C THR A 641 -42.81 -14.59 -24.28
N LEU A 642 -42.27 -13.43 -23.85
CA LEU A 642 -42.59 -12.14 -24.46
C LEU A 642 -42.07 -12.10 -25.91
N VAL A 643 -42.92 -11.65 -26.83
CA VAL A 643 -42.66 -11.53 -28.27
C VAL A 643 -43.25 -10.20 -28.74
N ASP A 644 -42.54 -9.44 -29.58
CA ASP A 644 -43.10 -8.23 -30.20
C ASP A 644 -44.07 -8.56 -31.35
N GLU A 645 -44.79 -7.54 -31.84
CA GLU A 645 -45.76 -7.67 -32.95
C GLU A 645 -45.14 -8.19 -34.26
N SER A 646 -43.81 -8.18 -34.40
CA SER A 646 -43.10 -8.73 -35.56
C SER A 646 -42.75 -10.22 -35.41
N GLY A 647 -43.07 -10.84 -34.27
CA GLY A 647 -42.75 -12.24 -33.97
C GLY A 647 -41.35 -12.44 -33.35
N LYS A 648 -40.69 -11.37 -32.88
CA LYS A 648 -39.33 -11.43 -32.32
C LYS A 648 -39.38 -11.54 -30.79
N VAL A 649 -38.79 -12.62 -30.27
CA VAL A 649 -38.80 -12.95 -28.83
C VAL A 649 -37.95 -11.96 -28.02
N LEU A 650 -38.60 -11.25 -27.09
CA LEU A 650 -38.02 -10.26 -26.18
C LEU A 650 -37.39 -10.91 -24.93
N ILE A 651 -38.03 -11.93 -24.34
CA ILE A 651 -37.49 -12.67 -23.20
C ILE A 651 -37.57 -14.18 -23.47
N ARG A 652 -36.41 -14.85 -23.51
CA ARG A 652 -36.28 -16.31 -23.72
C ARG A 652 -36.29 -17.04 -22.38
N SER A 653 -37.03 -18.15 -22.32
CA SER A 653 -37.06 -19.05 -21.17
C SER A 653 -36.07 -20.21 -21.36
N ASN A 654 -35.40 -20.65 -20.29
CA ASN A 654 -34.47 -21.79 -20.34
C ASN A 654 -35.18 -23.16 -20.41
N ARG A 655 -36.52 -23.20 -20.46
CA ARG A 655 -37.35 -24.42 -20.31
C ARG A 655 -37.18 -25.45 -21.44
N GLU A 656 -36.77 -25.02 -22.63
CA GLU A 656 -36.53 -25.89 -23.80
C GLU A 656 -35.04 -26.22 -24.05
N ILE A 657 -34.14 -25.80 -23.15
CA ILE A 657 -32.71 -26.11 -23.27
C ILE A 657 -32.47 -27.58 -22.87
N ILE A 658 -32.54 -28.47 -23.85
CA ILE A 658 -32.09 -29.86 -23.71
C ILE A 658 -30.56 -29.84 -23.56
N ASP A 659 -30.06 -30.10 -22.35
CA ASP A 659 -28.62 -30.11 -22.03
C ASP A 659 -27.93 -31.39 -22.53
N ASP A 660 -27.89 -31.54 -23.86
CA ASP A 660 -27.28 -32.69 -24.52
C ASP A 660 -25.77 -32.47 -24.73
N SER A 661 -24.99 -33.48 -24.35
CA SER A 661 -23.52 -33.52 -24.48
C SER A 661 -23.02 -33.27 -25.91
N ALA A 662 -23.86 -33.55 -26.91
CA ALA A 662 -23.60 -33.29 -28.32
C ALA A 662 -23.46 -31.80 -28.71
N ARG A 663 -23.87 -30.85 -27.85
CA ARG A 663 -23.92 -29.41 -28.20
C ARG A 663 -22.55 -28.71 -28.23
N GLN A 664 -21.49 -29.28 -27.66
CA GLN A 664 -20.13 -28.72 -27.69
C GLN A 664 -19.25 -29.52 -28.66
N THR A 665 -18.92 -28.94 -29.83
CA THR A 665 -18.24 -29.66 -30.92
C THR A 665 -16.72 -29.80 -30.75
N LEU A 666 -16.12 -29.03 -29.83
CA LEU A 666 -14.68 -29.06 -29.54
C LEU A 666 -14.29 -30.34 -28.79
N LYS A 667 -13.39 -31.14 -29.36
CA LYS A 667 -13.00 -32.45 -28.79
C LYS A 667 -12.16 -32.32 -27.52
N PRO A 668 -12.19 -33.31 -26.60
CA PRO A 668 -11.34 -33.30 -25.40
C PRO A 668 -9.84 -33.18 -25.72
N GLU A 669 -9.38 -33.81 -26.80
CA GLU A 669 -7.99 -33.78 -27.28
C GLU A 669 -7.56 -32.37 -27.73
N GLU A 670 -8.42 -31.67 -28.48
CA GLU A 670 -8.20 -30.28 -28.91
C GLU A 670 -8.14 -29.33 -27.70
N ILE A 671 -8.99 -29.57 -26.69
CA ILE A 671 -8.97 -28.85 -25.42
C ILE A 671 -7.65 -29.11 -24.66
N GLU A 672 -7.10 -30.32 -24.70
CA GLU A 672 -5.80 -30.65 -24.09
C GLU A 672 -4.64 -30.00 -24.83
N GLU A 673 -4.66 -29.99 -26.16
CA GLU A 673 -3.65 -29.31 -26.98
C GLU A 673 -3.66 -27.79 -26.74
N LEU A 674 -4.85 -27.18 -26.65
CA LEU A 674 -4.99 -25.77 -26.29
C LEU A 674 -4.51 -25.48 -24.87
N LYS A 675 -4.80 -26.33 -23.87
CA LYS A 675 -4.22 -26.18 -22.51
C LYS A 675 -2.68 -26.21 -22.52
N ARG A 676 -2.06 -27.00 -23.41
CA ARG A 676 -0.60 -27.08 -23.58
C ARG A 676 0.00 -25.84 -24.24
N LYS A 677 -0.77 -25.10 -25.05
CA LYS A 677 -0.32 -23.88 -25.77
C LYS A 677 -0.19 -22.61 -24.92
N GLY A 678 -0.33 -22.70 -23.60
CA GLY A 678 0.06 -21.63 -22.68
C GLY A 678 -1.09 -20.89 -21.97
N ALA A 679 -0.78 -19.70 -21.48
CA ALA A 679 -1.64 -18.79 -20.73
C ALA A 679 -2.53 -17.94 -21.64
N SER A 680 -2.01 -17.47 -22.79
CA SER A 680 -2.83 -16.83 -23.82
C SER A 680 -3.95 -17.77 -24.30
N ALA A 681 -3.61 -19.05 -24.40
CA ALA A 681 -4.55 -20.10 -24.77
C ALA A 681 -5.74 -20.24 -23.81
N GLY A 682 -5.70 -19.72 -22.57
CA GLY A 682 -6.85 -19.70 -21.67
C GLY A 682 -8.01 -18.83 -22.20
N LYS A 683 -7.69 -17.62 -22.68
CA LYS A 683 -8.66 -16.70 -23.28
C LYS A 683 -9.13 -17.20 -24.65
N GLU A 684 -8.20 -17.69 -25.48
CA GLU A 684 -8.53 -18.29 -26.78
C GLU A 684 -9.38 -19.56 -26.67
N LEU A 685 -9.13 -20.40 -25.66
CA LEU A 685 -9.93 -21.61 -25.38
C LEU A 685 -11.34 -21.24 -24.97
N ILE A 686 -11.53 -20.21 -24.14
CA ILE A 686 -12.87 -19.71 -23.79
C ILE A 686 -13.58 -19.18 -25.04
N ALA A 687 -12.90 -18.37 -25.87
CA ALA A 687 -13.47 -17.89 -27.13
C ALA A 687 -13.87 -19.04 -28.07
N LYS A 688 -12.99 -20.04 -28.26
CA LYS A 688 -13.29 -21.25 -29.05
C LYS A 688 -14.43 -22.08 -28.45
N LEU A 689 -14.53 -22.20 -27.12
CA LEU A 689 -15.62 -22.90 -26.43
C LEU A 689 -16.96 -22.15 -26.45
N LEU A 690 -16.95 -20.85 -26.73
CA LEU A 690 -18.16 -20.06 -26.99
C LEU A 690 -18.57 -20.21 -28.46
N LEU A 691 -17.63 -20.11 -29.40
CA LEU A 691 -17.87 -20.26 -30.85
C LEU A 691 -18.29 -21.68 -31.27
N SER A 692 -17.80 -22.72 -30.59
CA SER A 692 -18.12 -24.14 -30.85
C SER A 692 -19.38 -24.65 -30.12
N HIS A 693 -20.10 -23.76 -29.41
CA HIS A 693 -21.31 -24.13 -28.68
C HIS A 693 -22.54 -23.88 -29.56
N THR A 694 -23.03 -24.94 -30.19
CA THR A 694 -24.08 -24.94 -31.24
C THR A 694 -25.41 -24.27 -30.88
N ALA A 695 -25.71 -24.12 -29.60
CA ALA A 695 -26.94 -23.51 -29.08
C ALA A 695 -26.64 -22.42 -28.04
N ILE A 696 -25.63 -21.57 -28.28
CA ILE A 696 -25.24 -20.51 -27.34
C ILE A 696 -26.17 -19.29 -27.41
N ASP A 697 -26.76 -19.07 -28.58
CA ASP A 697 -27.81 -18.09 -28.88
C ASP A 697 -29.14 -18.40 -28.16
N GLN A 698 -29.40 -19.68 -27.85
CA GLN A 698 -30.58 -20.12 -27.09
C GLN A 698 -30.50 -19.75 -25.60
N LYS A 699 -29.36 -19.24 -25.12
CA LYS A 699 -29.14 -18.89 -23.70
C LYS A 699 -29.54 -17.44 -23.40
N THR A 700 -30.20 -17.23 -22.27
CA THR A 700 -30.41 -15.89 -21.69
C THR A 700 -29.09 -15.21 -21.35
N ALA A 701 -29.05 -13.87 -21.33
CA ALA A 701 -27.87 -13.08 -20.97
C ALA A 701 -27.23 -13.56 -19.66
N TYR A 702 -28.03 -13.68 -18.58
CA TYR A 702 -27.60 -14.22 -17.29
C TYR A 702 -26.98 -15.64 -17.39
N SER A 703 -27.60 -16.55 -18.14
CA SER A 703 -27.07 -17.91 -18.29
C SER A 703 -25.80 -17.96 -19.16
N LEU A 704 -25.65 -17.02 -20.10
CA LEU A 704 -24.44 -16.85 -20.90
C LEU A 704 -23.31 -16.24 -20.05
N ALA A 705 -23.58 -15.21 -19.26
CA ALA A 705 -22.65 -14.60 -18.30
C ALA A 705 -22.15 -15.65 -17.29
N LYS A 706 -23.08 -16.40 -16.66
CA LYS A 706 -22.77 -17.53 -15.77
C LYS A 706 -21.91 -18.60 -16.46
N TYR A 707 -22.21 -18.96 -17.70
CA TYR A 707 -21.42 -19.93 -18.47
C TYR A 707 -20.00 -19.40 -18.75
N LYS A 708 -19.87 -18.12 -19.15
CA LYS A 708 -18.61 -17.43 -19.38
C LYS A 708 -17.76 -17.41 -18.11
N LEU A 709 -18.35 -17.00 -16.97
CA LEU A 709 -17.72 -16.94 -15.66
C LEU A 709 -17.22 -18.33 -15.21
N LEU A 710 -18.03 -19.39 -15.38
CA LEU A 710 -17.60 -20.77 -15.08
C LEU A 710 -16.41 -21.23 -15.94
N LYS A 711 -16.38 -20.87 -17.24
CA LYS A 711 -15.27 -21.21 -18.15
C LYS A 711 -14.03 -20.36 -17.82
N THR A 712 -14.20 -19.09 -17.49
CA THR A 712 -13.18 -18.18 -16.92
C THR A 712 -12.51 -18.78 -15.69
N LYS A 713 -13.29 -19.18 -14.67
CA LYS A 713 -12.78 -19.83 -13.45
C LYS A 713 -12.07 -21.17 -13.73
N LYS A 714 -12.44 -21.87 -14.81
CA LYS A 714 -11.88 -23.18 -15.17
C LYS A 714 -10.56 -23.09 -15.96
N TYR A 715 -10.39 -22.09 -16.81
CA TYR A 715 -9.30 -22.04 -17.81
C TYR A 715 -8.35 -20.84 -17.69
N ILE A 716 -8.71 -19.75 -16.99
CA ILE A 716 -7.81 -18.61 -16.80
C ILE A 716 -6.80 -18.89 -15.66
N ARG A 717 -5.53 -18.59 -15.91
CA ARG A 717 -4.41 -18.77 -14.97
C ARG A 717 -4.21 -17.54 -14.08
N ARG A 718 -5.19 -17.24 -13.21
CA ARG A 718 -5.13 -16.13 -12.25
C ARG A 718 -4.94 -16.59 -10.80
N PHE A 719 -4.47 -15.70 -9.93
CA PHE A 719 -4.54 -15.85 -8.45
C PHE A 719 -4.47 -14.48 -7.77
N THR A 720 -5.08 -14.33 -6.60
CA THR A 720 -4.93 -13.13 -5.74
C THR A 720 -4.03 -13.46 -4.54
N VAL A 721 -3.07 -12.58 -4.22
CA VAL A 721 -2.28 -12.71 -2.98
C VAL A 721 -3.00 -11.97 -1.86
N LEU A 722 -3.24 -12.62 -0.72
CA LEU A 722 -3.94 -12.06 0.44
C LEU A 722 -3.10 -12.26 1.71
N PRO A 723 -3.24 -11.40 2.73
CA PRO A 723 -2.78 -11.71 4.08
C PRO A 723 -3.49 -12.98 4.57
N LEU A 724 -2.84 -13.73 5.46
CA LEU A 724 -3.44 -14.93 6.05
C LEU A 724 -4.17 -14.57 7.35
N ASP A 725 -5.48 -14.79 7.38
CA ASP A 725 -6.32 -14.71 8.58
C ASP A 725 -6.70 -16.13 9.07
N VAL A 726 -7.29 -16.22 10.27
CA VAL A 726 -7.72 -17.51 10.85
C VAL A 726 -8.83 -18.19 10.02
N PRO A 727 -9.86 -17.47 9.50
CA PRO A 727 -10.85 -18.03 8.59
C PRO A 727 -10.29 -18.72 7.33
N MET A 728 -9.37 -18.07 6.60
CA MET A 728 -8.75 -18.64 5.39
C MET A 728 -7.87 -19.85 5.73
N LEU A 729 -7.19 -19.84 6.88
CA LEU A 729 -6.45 -21.00 7.36
C LEU A 729 -7.39 -22.18 7.64
N ALA A 730 -8.50 -21.96 8.35
CA ALA A 730 -9.49 -22.99 8.62
C ALA A 730 -10.11 -23.55 7.34
N GLN A 731 -10.55 -22.69 6.41
CA GLN A 731 -11.13 -23.12 5.15
C GLN A 731 -10.14 -23.96 4.32
N TRP A 732 -8.88 -23.54 4.22
CA TRP A 732 -7.84 -24.33 3.56
C TRP A 732 -7.59 -25.68 4.23
N LEU A 733 -7.69 -25.74 5.57
CA LEU A 733 -7.56 -27.00 6.30
C LEU A 733 -8.74 -27.96 6.06
N LEU A 734 -9.97 -27.44 5.95
CA LEU A 734 -11.18 -28.20 5.63
C LEU A 734 -11.19 -28.74 4.19
N GLU A 735 -10.81 -27.90 3.22
CA GLU A 735 -10.92 -28.23 1.78
C GLU A 735 -9.74 -29.06 1.26
N ASP A 736 -8.52 -28.61 1.55
CA ASP A 736 -7.28 -29.00 0.85
C ASP A 736 -6.35 -29.85 1.72
N ARG A 737 -6.63 -29.98 3.03
CA ARG A 737 -5.84 -30.75 3.99
C ARG A 737 -6.68 -31.77 4.75
N ASP A 738 -6.63 -31.74 6.07
CA ASP A 738 -7.07 -32.77 6.99
C ASP A 738 -8.00 -32.12 8.03
N ALA A 739 -9.28 -32.10 7.69
CA ALA A 739 -10.34 -31.47 8.48
C ALA A 739 -10.43 -32.03 9.91
N SER A 740 -10.03 -33.30 10.12
CA SER A 740 -10.08 -33.94 11.42
C SER A 740 -9.20 -33.25 12.47
N LYS A 741 -8.06 -32.67 12.04
CA LYS A 741 -7.12 -31.94 12.90
C LYS A 741 -7.67 -30.66 13.51
N ILE A 742 -8.76 -30.14 12.93
CA ILE A 742 -9.46 -28.96 13.42
C ILE A 742 -10.88 -29.29 13.87
N LEU A 743 -11.17 -30.57 14.17
CA LEU A 743 -12.49 -31.08 14.56
C LEU A 743 -13.60 -30.67 13.58
N GLU A 744 -13.25 -30.58 12.28
CA GLU A 744 -14.09 -30.09 11.19
C GLU A 744 -14.72 -28.69 11.44
N MET A 745 -14.10 -27.90 12.32
CA MET A 745 -14.62 -26.60 12.76
C MET A 745 -14.64 -25.58 11.62
N ARG A 746 -15.83 -25.02 11.38
CA ARG A 746 -16.11 -24.06 10.30
C ARG A 746 -15.97 -22.61 10.79
N GLN A 747 -15.88 -21.67 9.86
CA GLN A 747 -15.72 -20.23 10.15
C GLN A 747 -16.84 -19.70 11.08
N GLU A 748 -18.07 -20.14 10.85
CA GLU A 748 -19.23 -19.75 11.66
C GLU A 748 -19.12 -20.31 13.08
N MET A 749 -18.57 -21.51 13.25
CA MET A 749 -18.40 -22.16 14.55
C MET A 749 -17.29 -21.50 15.36
N MET A 750 -16.13 -21.19 14.74
CA MET A 750 -15.10 -20.37 15.38
C MET A 750 -15.67 -19.03 15.87
N ALA A 751 -16.43 -18.36 15.01
CA ALA A 751 -17.05 -17.08 15.35
C ALA A 751 -18.10 -17.21 16.47
N LEU A 752 -18.94 -18.24 16.45
CA LEU A 752 -19.95 -18.46 17.48
C LEU A 752 -19.32 -18.85 18.82
N VAL A 753 -18.29 -19.70 18.85
CA VAL A 753 -17.57 -20.02 20.09
C VAL A 753 -16.96 -18.75 20.70
N GLY A 754 -16.28 -17.93 19.91
CA GLY A 754 -15.72 -16.66 20.39
C GLY A 754 -16.79 -15.66 20.87
N CYS A 755 -17.96 -15.60 20.21
CA CYS A 755 -19.06 -14.73 20.65
C CYS A 755 -19.72 -15.23 21.94
N TRP A 756 -19.96 -16.53 22.05
CA TRP A 756 -20.65 -17.12 23.21
C TRP A 756 -19.72 -17.35 24.41
N ALA A 757 -18.39 -17.35 24.24
CA ALA A 757 -17.43 -17.25 25.33
C ALA A 757 -17.13 -15.80 25.75
N ASP A 758 -17.86 -14.82 25.20
CA ASP A 758 -17.68 -13.38 25.39
C ASP A 758 -16.21 -12.92 25.22
N VAL A 759 -15.60 -13.35 24.10
CA VAL A 759 -14.22 -13.00 23.76
C VAL A 759 -14.19 -11.73 22.92
N HIS A 760 -13.67 -10.67 23.53
CA HIS A 760 -13.58 -9.33 22.94
C HIS A 760 -12.27 -8.60 23.29
N PHE A 761 -11.87 -7.65 22.46
CA PHE A 761 -10.83 -6.66 22.79
C PHE A 761 -11.32 -5.70 23.90
N GLY A 762 -10.42 -5.21 24.74
CA GLY A 762 -10.77 -4.30 25.85
C GLY A 762 -11.42 -3.00 25.36
N GLY A 763 -12.56 -2.64 25.95
CA GLY A 763 -13.32 -1.44 25.58
C GLY A 763 -12.66 -0.12 26.02
N VAL A 764 -13.17 0.98 25.48
CA VAL A 764 -12.80 2.36 25.87
C VAL A 764 -13.08 2.55 27.38
N PRO A 765 -12.16 3.17 28.16
CA PRO A 765 -12.33 3.33 29.60
C PRO A 765 -13.58 4.14 29.97
N THR A 766 -14.37 3.59 30.88
CA THR A 766 -15.31 4.35 31.72
C THR A 766 -14.63 4.71 33.04
N GLU A 767 -14.68 5.98 33.44
CA GLU A 767 -13.79 6.57 34.46
C GLU A 767 -14.00 6.03 35.90
N ASP A 768 -15.07 5.28 36.17
CA ASP A 768 -15.55 4.99 37.54
C ASP A 768 -15.18 3.62 38.15
N VAL A 769 -14.38 2.76 37.50
CA VAL A 769 -14.06 1.40 38.03
C VAL A 769 -12.57 1.08 38.02
N GLY A 770 -11.93 1.15 39.19
CA GLY A 770 -10.50 0.91 39.39
C GLY A 770 -10.07 -0.56 39.49
N ALA A 771 -10.45 -1.42 38.53
CA ALA A 771 -10.05 -2.82 38.46
C ALA A 771 -9.61 -3.24 37.03
N SER A 772 -8.90 -4.38 36.93
CA SER A 772 -8.09 -4.83 35.77
C SER A 772 -8.67 -4.56 34.37
N GLN A 773 -7.87 -3.91 33.51
CA GLN A 773 -8.20 -3.48 32.14
C GLN A 773 -8.23 -4.63 31.09
N GLY A 774 -8.55 -5.87 31.48
CA GLY A 774 -8.60 -7.02 30.58
C GLY A 774 -9.18 -8.28 31.21
N GLY A 775 -9.71 -9.17 30.38
CA GLY A 775 -10.33 -10.44 30.80
C GLY A 775 -9.35 -11.62 30.86
N ARG A 776 -9.81 -12.73 31.45
CA ARG A 776 -9.08 -14.01 31.48
C ARG A 776 -9.99 -15.11 30.98
N TRP A 777 -9.60 -15.86 29.96
CA TRP A 777 -10.44 -16.94 29.41
C TRP A 777 -9.75 -18.30 29.55
N LEU A 778 -10.52 -19.30 30.00
CA LEU A 778 -10.11 -20.70 29.92
C LEU A 778 -10.37 -21.23 28.52
N VAL A 779 -9.38 -21.95 27.98
CA VAL A 779 -9.47 -22.59 26.67
C VAL A 779 -9.12 -24.07 26.80
N VAL A 780 -9.89 -24.94 26.15
CA VAL A 780 -9.49 -26.34 25.93
C VAL A 780 -9.50 -26.58 24.42
N ASP A 781 -8.34 -26.84 23.82
CA ASP A 781 -8.16 -26.83 22.37
C ASP A 781 -7.39 -28.07 21.84
N ASP A 782 -8.11 -29.00 21.21
CA ASP A 782 -7.53 -30.11 20.45
C ASP A 782 -7.40 -29.81 18.94
N THR A 783 -7.81 -28.62 18.47
CA THR A 783 -7.80 -28.22 17.04
C THR A 783 -6.40 -27.82 16.53
N GLY A 784 -5.34 -28.18 17.24
CA GLY A 784 -3.96 -27.82 16.89
C GLY A 784 -3.62 -26.34 17.08
N GLY A 785 -4.43 -25.61 17.85
CA GLY A 785 -4.29 -24.17 18.09
C GLY A 785 -5.20 -23.29 17.22
N LEU A 786 -6.16 -23.85 16.46
CA LEU A 786 -7.08 -23.04 15.64
C LEU A 786 -8.06 -22.23 16.50
N LEU A 787 -8.63 -22.85 17.55
CA LEU A 787 -9.48 -22.13 18.49
C LEU A 787 -8.67 -21.04 19.21
N VAL A 788 -7.48 -21.37 19.74
CA VAL A 788 -6.58 -20.38 20.35
C VAL A 788 -6.28 -19.22 19.39
N ALA A 789 -6.00 -19.49 18.10
CA ALA A 789 -5.80 -18.45 17.10
C ALA A 789 -7.04 -17.56 16.93
N SER A 790 -8.24 -18.15 16.80
CA SER A 790 -9.47 -17.39 16.60
C SER A 790 -9.82 -16.50 17.79
N LEU A 791 -9.57 -16.96 19.02
CA LEU A 791 -9.77 -16.14 20.22
C LEU A 791 -8.71 -15.02 20.31
N ALA A 792 -7.45 -15.32 19.99
CA ALA A 792 -6.38 -14.33 19.94
C ALA A 792 -6.58 -13.25 18.88
N GLU A 793 -7.15 -13.60 17.72
CA GLU A 793 -7.49 -12.67 16.63
C GLU A 793 -8.58 -11.69 17.10
N ARG A 794 -9.63 -12.20 17.76
CA ARG A 794 -10.71 -11.39 18.37
C ARG A 794 -10.25 -10.50 19.54
N MET A 795 -9.20 -10.91 20.23
CA MET A 795 -8.56 -10.13 21.29
C MET A 795 -7.46 -9.20 20.77
N ASP A 796 -7.21 -9.13 19.45
CA ASP A 796 -6.17 -8.30 18.83
C ASP A 796 -4.76 -8.53 19.42
N ILE A 797 -4.45 -9.82 19.69
CA ILE A 797 -3.17 -10.33 20.22
C ILE A 797 -2.58 -11.48 19.37
N LEU A 798 -3.19 -11.80 18.22
CA LEU A 798 -2.64 -12.81 17.30
C LEU A 798 -1.49 -12.27 16.45
N HIS A 799 -1.51 -10.99 16.07
CA HIS A 799 -0.52 -10.41 15.17
C HIS A 799 0.39 -9.41 15.90
N PRO A 800 1.71 -9.39 15.62
CA PRO A 800 2.60 -8.36 16.12
C PRO A 800 2.23 -7.02 15.47
N LYS A 801 1.87 -6.03 16.31
CA LYS A 801 1.60 -4.67 15.84
C LYS A 801 2.90 -3.97 15.44
N PRO A 802 2.90 -3.10 14.40
CA PRO A 802 3.99 -2.16 14.22
C PRO A 802 4.15 -1.33 15.50
N GLU A 803 5.39 -1.06 15.91
CA GLU A 803 5.69 -0.35 17.15
C GLU A 803 5.10 1.07 17.09
N GLU A 804 3.92 1.26 17.71
CA GLU A 804 3.50 2.58 18.17
C GLU A 804 4.49 2.98 19.27
N GLU A 805 5.14 4.14 19.12
CA GLU A 805 5.92 4.78 20.19
C GLU A 805 4.96 5.27 21.28
N THR A 806 4.36 4.34 22.03
CA THR A 806 3.69 4.66 23.28
C THR A 806 4.76 5.04 24.29
N GLU A 807 4.85 6.33 24.60
CA GLU A 807 5.49 6.82 25.81
C GLU A 807 4.93 6.03 27.03
N ASP A 808 5.76 5.83 28.05
CA ASP A 808 5.48 5.08 29.29
C ASP A 808 5.46 3.54 29.23
N THR A 809 6.60 2.91 28.89
CA THR A 809 7.30 2.01 29.85
C THR A 809 8.74 1.70 29.44
N GLU A 810 9.70 1.77 30.39
CA GLU A 810 11.13 1.59 30.10
C GLU A 810 11.48 0.17 29.59
N ALA A 811 11.74 0.03 28.29
CA ALA A 811 12.39 -1.13 27.69
C ALA A 811 13.58 -0.67 26.80
N PRO A 812 14.83 -1.05 27.10
CA PRO A 812 15.98 -0.59 26.32
C PRO A 812 16.15 -1.41 25.03
N ALA A 813 16.28 -0.71 23.90
CA ALA A 813 16.55 -1.29 22.59
C ALA A 813 17.84 -2.13 22.57
N ILE A 814 17.82 -3.25 21.84
CA ILE A 814 18.98 -4.14 21.64
C ILE A 814 19.35 -4.17 20.16
N ALA A 815 20.59 -3.77 19.84
CA ALA A 815 21.12 -3.85 18.49
C ALA A 815 21.33 -5.31 18.06
N VAL A 816 20.73 -5.70 16.93
CA VAL A 816 20.88 -7.03 16.32
C VAL A 816 22.31 -7.19 15.79
N ARG A 817 23.10 -8.06 16.43
CA ARG A 817 24.35 -8.58 15.84
C ARG A 817 24.01 -9.78 14.97
N GLY A 818 24.32 -9.70 13.68
CA GLY A 818 24.10 -10.79 12.73
C GLY A 818 24.87 -12.06 13.11
N ALA A 819 24.23 -13.21 12.90
CA ALA A 819 24.87 -14.51 13.02
C ALA A 819 25.85 -14.72 11.86
N ALA A 820 27.09 -15.10 12.16
CA ALA A 820 28.06 -15.61 11.20
C ALA A 820 27.93 -17.15 11.10
N PRO A 821 28.31 -17.78 9.97
CA PRO A 821 28.20 -19.23 9.80
C PRO A 821 29.24 -19.99 10.64
N THR A 822 28.88 -21.21 11.03
CA THR A 822 29.79 -22.21 11.60
C THR A 822 30.58 -22.95 10.52
N GLU A 823 31.90 -23.00 10.65
CA GLU A 823 32.77 -24.03 10.06
C GLU A 823 33.69 -24.61 11.15
N GLU A 824 34.31 -25.76 10.87
CA GLU A 824 34.80 -26.74 11.86
C GLU A 824 36.32 -26.66 12.15
N MET A 825 36.72 -27.09 13.36
CA MET A 825 38.05 -27.66 13.76
C MET A 825 39.32 -26.78 13.52
N ASP A 826 40.43 -26.86 14.28
CA ASP A 826 40.94 -27.92 15.17
C ASP A 826 41.97 -27.36 16.22
N GLN A 827 42.33 -28.20 17.21
CA GLN A 827 43.59 -28.30 18.00
C GLN A 827 44.31 -27.10 18.72
N ASP A 828 44.36 -27.24 20.06
CA ASP A 828 45.56 -27.34 20.94
C ASP A 828 46.64 -26.22 21.08
N GLN A 829 46.62 -25.49 22.23
CA GLN A 829 47.61 -25.55 23.35
C GLN A 829 47.70 -24.25 24.21
N PRO A 830 48.14 -24.31 25.50
CA PRO A 830 48.08 -23.17 26.42
C PRO A 830 49.45 -22.62 26.87
N GLN A 831 49.60 -21.29 27.06
CA GLN A 831 50.60 -20.73 27.99
C GLN A 831 50.39 -19.24 28.39
N THR A 832 50.24 -19.04 29.71
CA THR A 832 50.95 -18.08 30.60
C THR A 832 51.05 -16.57 30.30
N THR A 833 50.29 -15.80 31.09
CA THR A 833 50.72 -14.68 31.97
C THR A 833 52.04 -13.94 31.70
N SER A 834 51.93 -12.60 31.55
CA SER A 834 52.76 -11.63 32.30
C SER A 834 52.07 -10.26 32.38
N GLU A 835 52.43 -9.46 33.40
CA GLU A 835 51.78 -8.21 33.79
C GLU A 835 52.52 -6.96 33.28
N ALA A 836 51.81 -5.85 33.06
CA ALA A 836 52.36 -4.50 33.22
C ALA A 836 51.26 -3.43 33.38
N THR A 837 51.25 -2.83 34.57
CA THR A 837 50.50 -1.67 35.08
C THR A 837 50.32 -0.44 34.18
N ASN A 838 49.20 0.28 34.38
CA ASN A 838 49.13 1.76 34.33
C ASN A 838 47.99 2.28 35.26
N PRO A 839 48.00 3.57 35.68
CA PRO A 839 47.32 4.05 36.91
C PRO A 839 45.81 4.36 36.79
N PRO A 840 45.12 4.71 37.90
CA PRO A 840 43.66 4.69 37.96
C PRO A 840 43.01 5.97 37.43
N GLU A 841 42.59 5.97 36.17
CA GLU A 841 41.56 6.90 35.70
C GLU A 841 40.17 6.46 36.17
N GLN A 842 39.35 7.45 36.52
CA GLN A 842 38.04 7.27 37.13
C GLN A 842 37.12 6.46 36.21
N LYS A 843 36.85 5.19 36.58
CA LYS A 843 35.74 4.43 36.02
C LYS A 843 34.44 5.13 36.38
N GLN A 844 33.92 5.94 35.45
CA GLN A 844 32.48 6.16 35.38
C GLN A 844 31.80 4.80 35.47
N GLU A 845 30.87 4.66 36.41
CA GLU A 845 30.19 3.40 36.62
C GLU A 845 29.49 2.99 35.31
N LYS A 846 29.97 1.91 34.69
CA LYS A 846 29.15 1.18 33.72
C LYS A 846 27.89 0.77 34.47
N LYS A 847 26.77 1.47 34.24
CA LYS A 847 25.44 1.11 34.76
C LYS A 847 25.30 -0.39 34.60
N ARG A 848 25.35 -1.14 35.71
CA ARG A 848 25.15 -2.58 35.70
C ARG A 848 23.74 -2.79 35.19
N HIS A 849 23.59 -3.27 33.95
CA HIS A 849 22.28 -3.71 33.44
C HIS A 849 21.66 -4.61 34.51
N HIS A 850 20.50 -4.21 35.06
CA HIS A 850 19.77 -5.07 35.97
C HIS A 850 19.45 -6.36 35.22
N LYS A 851 20.11 -7.46 35.60
CA LYS A 851 19.69 -8.80 35.18
C LYS A 851 18.24 -8.94 35.66
N ARG A 852 17.29 -9.10 34.72
CA ARG A 852 15.92 -9.49 35.06
C ARG A 852 15.99 -10.71 35.99
N SER A 853 15.28 -10.66 37.11
CA SER A 853 15.21 -11.77 38.06
C SER A 853 14.72 -13.03 37.34
N ASP A 854 15.27 -14.21 37.65
CA ASP A 854 14.78 -15.49 37.12
C ASP A 854 13.32 -15.77 37.49
N PHE A 855 12.79 -15.06 38.50
CA PHE A 855 11.41 -15.17 38.97
C PHE A 855 10.48 -14.08 38.40
N ASN A 856 10.96 -13.18 37.53
CA ASN A 856 10.08 -12.25 36.83
C ASN A 856 9.35 -13.00 35.71
N VAL A 857 8.03 -13.13 35.84
CA VAL A 857 7.17 -13.89 34.91
C VAL A 857 6.63 -12.94 33.84
N PRO A 858 6.77 -13.24 32.54
CA PRO A 858 6.55 -12.27 31.47
C PRO A 858 5.07 -12.10 31.04
N TYR A 859 4.09 -12.43 31.88
CA TYR A 859 2.68 -12.31 31.50
C TYR A 859 2.12 -10.92 31.79
N VAL A 860 1.20 -10.44 30.94
CA VAL A 860 0.58 -9.11 31.07
C VAL A 860 -0.71 -9.15 31.88
N ASN A 861 -1.01 -8.04 32.57
CA ASN A 861 -2.28 -7.82 33.29
C ASN A 861 -3.41 -7.33 32.36
N LYS A 862 -3.43 -7.79 31.10
CA LYS A 862 -4.44 -7.49 30.06
C LYS A 862 -5.19 -8.78 29.69
N ASN A 863 -5.85 -8.81 28.53
CA ASN A 863 -6.49 -10.02 28.00
C ASN A 863 -5.53 -11.21 27.97
N THR A 864 -5.87 -12.32 28.63
CA THR A 864 -5.06 -13.55 28.65
C THR A 864 -5.88 -14.80 28.35
N LEU A 865 -5.23 -15.75 27.67
CA LEU A 865 -5.75 -17.08 27.37
C LEU A 865 -4.99 -18.10 28.23
N THR A 866 -5.72 -18.94 28.96
CA THR A 866 -5.14 -20.09 29.69
C THR A 866 -5.62 -21.39 29.02
N LEU A 867 -4.73 -22.03 28.29
CA LEU A 867 -4.96 -23.28 27.56
C LEU A 867 -4.71 -24.48 28.47
N ILE A 868 -5.77 -25.27 28.72
CA ILE A 868 -5.68 -26.57 29.37
C ILE A 868 -5.46 -27.65 28.30
N HIS A 869 -4.49 -28.55 28.50
CA HIS A 869 -4.18 -29.64 27.56
C HIS A 869 -3.91 -31.00 28.24
N GLY A 870 -4.17 -32.10 27.52
CA GLY A 870 -3.92 -33.47 28.02
C GLY A 870 -2.54 -34.05 27.72
N GLN A 871 -1.76 -33.40 26.86
CA GLN A 871 -0.43 -33.88 26.44
C GLN A 871 0.70 -33.29 27.30
N THR A 872 1.91 -33.83 27.22
CA THR A 872 3.10 -33.28 27.93
C THR A 872 3.46 -31.85 27.49
N GLN A 873 3.07 -31.46 26.28
CA GLN A 873 3.19 -30.11 25.71
C GLN A 873 1.91 -29.79 24.92
N PRO A 874 1.45 -28.53 24.87
CA PRO A 874 0.24 -28.16 24.14
C PRO A 874 0.42 -28.31 22.62
N ASN A 875 -0.62 -28.78 21.92
CA ASN A 875 -0.61 -28.90 20.46
C ASN A 875 -0.98 -27.56 19.81
N LEU A 876 0.00 -26.69 19.60
CA LEU A 876 -0.16 -25.35 19.02
C LEU A 876 0.42 -25.25 17.60
N ALA A 877 0.48 -26.37 16.87
CA ALA A 877 1.17 -26.45 15.58
C ALA A 877 0.63 -25.52 14.48
N LEU A 878 -0.60 -25.01 14.60
CA LEU A 878 -1.19 -24.07 13.66
C LEU A 878 -0.79 -22.60 13.92
N LEU A 879 -0.33 -22.25 15.12
CA LEU A 879 0.09 -20.87 15.41
C LEU A 879 1.34 -20.44 14.63
N ARG A 880 2.14 -21.39 14.12
CA ARG A 880 3.27 -21.12 13.22
C ARG A 880 2.89 -20.37 11.94
N TYR A 881 1.63 -20.49 11.50
CA TYR A 881 1.11 -19.79 10.33
C TYR A 881 0.97 -18.28 10.58
N PHE A 882 0.97 -17.86 11.84
CA PHE A 882 0.95 -16.47 12.29
C PHE A 882 2.33 -16.02 12.85
N ASN A 883 3.39 -16.78 12.56
CA ASN A 883 4.78 -16.55 13.00
C ASN A 883 5.04 -16.75 14.51
N PHE A 884 4.16 -17.45 15.24
CA PHE A 884 4.41 -17.86 16.62
C PHE A 884 5.11 -19.23 16.69
N ASP A 885 6.21 -19.31 17.45
CA ASP A 885 6.93 -20.57 17.71
C ASP A 885 6.66 -21.08 19.13
N ALA A 886 5.64 -21.94 19.25
CA ALA A 886 5.26 -22.56 20.52
C ALA A 886 6.36 -23.44 21.16
N ALA A 887 7.40 -23.85 20.42
CA ALA A 887 8.52 -24.60 20.98
C ALA A 887 9.57 -23.69 21.66
N ASN A 888 9.54 -22.38 21.39
CA ASN A 888 10.53 -21.44 21.92
C ASN A 888 10.22 -21.00 23.35
N ALA A 889 10.62 -21.84 24.32
CA ALA A 889 10.44 -21.53 25.74
C ALA A 889 11.20 -20.26 26.24
N ASN A 890 12.00 -19.57 25.43
CA ASN A 890 12.67 -18.31 25.79
C ASN A 890 12.75 -17.37 24.56
N PRO A 891 11.64 -16.73 24.15
CA PRO A 891 11.64 -15.83 23.01
C PRO A 891 12.61 -14.65 23.20
N THR A 892 13.15 -14.18 22.08
CA THR A 892 14.06 -13.02 22.01
C THR A 892 13.34 -11.88 21.30
N PRO A 893 13.49 -10.61 21.75
CA PRO A 893 12.84 -9.47 21.11
C PRO A 893 13.12 -9.38 19.58
N PRO A 894 12.14 -8.94 18.77
CA PRO A 894 10.76 -8.57 19.16
C PRO A 894 9.92 -9.79 19.56
N TYR A 895 9.09 -9.62 20.59
CA TYR A 895 8.22 -10.68 21.11
C TYR A 895 6.96 -10.82 20.24
N HIS A 896 6.44 -12.04 20.13
CA HIS A 896 5.08 -12.25 19.64
C HIS A 896 4.10 -11.95 20.79
N PRO A 897 2.94 -11.28 20.60
CA PRO A 897 2.08 -10.93 21.73
C PRO A 897 1.59 -12.16 22.53
N LEU A 898 1.37 -13.30 21.87
CA LEU A 898 1.10 -14.58 22.53
C LEU A 898 2.19 -15.03 23.52
N ASP A 899 3.46 -14.62 23.39
CA ASP A 899 4.53 -14.93 24.36
C ASP A 899 4.20 -14.40 25.78
N THR A 900 3.35 -13.37 25.87
CA THR A 900 2.98 -12.69 27.11
C THR A 900 1.49 -12.82 27.46
N ASN A 901 0.67 -13.33 26.54
CA ASN A 901 -0.79 -13.39 26.67
C ASN A 901 -1.36 -14.82 26.65
N LEU A 902 -0.58 -15.82 26.22
CA LEU A 902 -0.97 -17.24 26.24
C LEU A 902 -0.23 -17.97 27.37
N MET A 903 -0.98 -18.64 28.23
CA MET A 903 -0.49 -19.53 29.28
C MET A 903 -0.92 -20.97 28.98
N ASP A 904 -0.05 -21.95 29.21
CA ASP A 904 -0.35 -23.38 29.04
C ASP A 904 -0.28 -24.14 30.38
N ILE A 905 -1.27 -25.01 30.61
CA ILE A 905 -1.36 -25.87 31.80
C ILE A 905 -1.85 -27.26 31.41
N SER A 906 -1.22 -28.31 31.94
CA SER A 906 -1.70 -29.68 31.74
C SER A 906 -2.84 -30.04 32.71
N TRP A 907 -3.70 -31.00 32.36
CA TRP A 907 -4.72 -31.52 33.29
C TRP A 907 -4.11 -32.07 34.60
N LEU A 908 -2.91 -32.66 34.54
CA LEU A 908 -2.16 -33.08 35.74
C LEU A 908 -1.87 -31.88 36.65
N GLN A 909 -1.25 -30.83 36.10
CA GLN A 909 -0.93 -29.59 36.83
C GLN A 909 -2.18 -28.86 37.35
N LEU A 910 -3.31 -28.95 36.65
CA LEU A 910 -4.55 -28.34 37.10
C LEU A 910 -5.16 -29.10 38.28
N LEU A 911 -5.24 -30.43 38.20
CA LEU A 911 -5.97 -31.27 39.17
C LEU A 911 -5.09 -31.66 40.35
N ALA A 912 -3.90 -32.19 40.08
CA ALA A 912 -2.93 -32.70 41.05
C ALA A 912 -1.52 -32.08 40.81
N PRO A 913 -1.35 -30.77 41.06
CA PRO A 913 -0.06 -30.08 40.87
C PRO A 913 1.07 -30.65 41.74
N GLU A 914 0.73 -31.28 42.86
CA GLU A 914 1.68 -31.92 43.77
C GLU A 914 2.43 -33.11 43.12
N ASP A 915 1.80 -33.74 42.11
CA ASP A 915 2.37 -34.85 41.34
C ASP A 915 3.20 -34.37 40.13
N ASP A 916 3.22 -33.06 39.81
CA ASP A 916 4.11 -32.50 38.79
C ASP A 916 5.47 -32.10 39.38
N ASP A 917 6.49 -32.90 39.06
CA ASP A 917 7.90 -32.61 39.36
C ASP A 917 8.32 -31.18 38.99
N ALA A 918 7.75 -30.60 37.94
CA ALA A 918 8.12 -29.26 37.45
C ALA A 918 7.44 -28.11 38.22
N TYR A 919 6.37 -28.38 38.95
CA TYR A 919 5.74 -27.46 39.91
C TYR A 919 6.39 -27.60 41.30
N ASN A 920 6.53 -28.83 41.79
CA ASN A 920 6.92 -29.07 43.18
C ASN A 920 8.42 -28.92 43.47
N ASN A 921 9.30 -29.36 42.56
CA ASN A 921 10.75 -29.30 42.81
C ASN A 921 11.34 -27.91 42.51
N LYS A 922 11.33 -27.02 43.51
CA LYS A 922 12.03 -25.72 43.44
C LYS A 922 13.51 -25.93 43.09
N PRO A 923 14.04 -25.35 41.98
CA PRO A 923 15.44 -25.49 41.63
C PRO A 923 16.36 -24.94 42.74
N PRO A 924 17.47 -25.63 43.06
CA PRO A 924 18.35 -25.24 44.16
C PRO A 924 18.90 -23.82 43.97
N GLU A 925 19.15 -23.14 45.08
CA GLU A 925 19.77 -21.82 45.07
C GLU A 925 21.28 -21.98 45.11
N ALA A 926 21.96 -21.39 44.12
CA ALA A 926 23.41 -21.29 44.05
C ALA A 926 23.83 -19.82 44.17
N THR A 927 24.95 -19.57 44.83
CA THR A 927 25.45 -18.20 45.04
C THR A 927 25.92 -17.57 43.72
N PRO A 928 25.92 -16.22 43.60
CA PRO A 928 26.45 -15.55 42.41
C PRO A 928 27.90 -15.92 42.09
N GLU A 929 28.69 -16.26 43.12
CA GLU A 929 30.08 -16.69 43.04
C GLU A 929 30.18 -18.12 42.48
N GLU A 930 29.40 -19.08 43.02
CA GLU A 930 29.30 -20.43 42.45
C GLU A 930 28.87 -20.40 40.98
N ILE A 931 27.84 -19.62 40.63
CA ILE A 931 27.33 -19.50 39.25
C ILE A 931 28.40 -18.92 38.31
N ALA A 932 29.32 -18.07 38.81
CA ALA A 932 30.44 -17.55 38.03
C ALA A 932 31.49 -18.63 37.71
N THR A 933 31.68 -19.62 38.57
CA THR A 933 32.61 -20.76 38.33
C THR A 933 32.09 -21.79 37.31
N TRP A 934 30.80 -21.76 36.97
CA TRP A 934 30.19 -22.79 36.13
C TRP A 934 30.41 -22.56 34.63
N LYS A 935 30.66 -23.66 33.89
CA LYS A 935 30.67 -23.69 32.42
C LYS A 935 29.38 -23.07 31.84
N THR A 936 29.49 -22.35 30.73
CA THR A 936 28.40 -21.59 30.08
C THR A 936 27.10 -22.37 29.94
N ASN A 937 27.15 -23.63 29.51
CA ASN A 937 25.97 -24.48 29.35
C ASN A 937 25.29 -24.82 30.69
N ARG A 938 26.07 -25.08 31.76
CA ARG A 938 25.53 -25.34 33.11
C ARG A 938 24.85 -24.08 33.66
N ARG A 939 25.48 -22.91 33.49
CA ARG A 939 24.92 -21.60 33.86
C ARG A 939 23.63 -21.28 33.09
N GLY A 940 23.60 -21.53 31.78
CA GLY A 940 22.41 -21.35 30.94
C GLY A 940 21.26 -22.26 31.37
N ASN A 941 21.55 -23.54 31.62
CA ASN A 941 20.55 -24.52 32.07
C ASN A 941 19.98 -24.19 33.46
N TYR A 942 20.79 -23.66 34.38
CA TYR A 942 20.32 -23.21 35.70
C TYR A 942 19.27 -22.09 35.60
N HIS A 943 19.59 -20.99 34.91
CA HIS A 943 18.65 -19.89 34.70
C HIS A 943 17.43 -20.30 33.85
N ARG A 944 17.58 -21.30 32.96
CA ARG A 944 16.44 -21.89 32.21
C ARG A 944 15.51 -22.68 33.14
N LYS A 945 16.05 -23.52 34.03
CA LYS A 945 15.25 -24.29 35.01
C LYS A 945 14.48 -23.36 35.96
N ARG A 946 15.14 -22.33 36.50
CA ARG A 946 14.50 -21.34 37.40
C ARG A 946 13.36 -20.58 36.73
N ARG A 947 13.58 -20.05 35.51
CA ARG A 947 12.53 -19.37 34.72
C ARG A 947 11.42 -20.29 34.22
N ARG A 948 11.64 -21.61 34.13
CA ARG A 948 10.59 -22.60 33.82
C ARG A 948 9.73 -22.85 35.06
N TRP A 949 10.36 -23.15 36.20
CA TRP A 949 9.67 -23.37 37.47
C TRP A 949 8.83 -22.15 37.88
N ALA A 950 9.39 -20.94 37.78
CA ALA A 950 8.68 -19.69 38.09
C ALA A 950 7.42 -19.49 37.23
N ARG A 951 7.49 -19.81 35.93
CA ARG A 951 6.34 -19.74 35.01
C ARG A 951 5.29 -20.79 35.34
N ILE A 952 5.68 -22.07 35.45
CA ILE A 952 4.75 -23.17 35.76
C ILE A 952 4.02 -22.88 37.07
N ARG A 953 4.75 -22.49 38.12
CA ARG A 953 4.16 -22.14 39.40
C ARG A 953 3.16 -20.98 39.29
N HIS A 954 3.53 -19.89 38.61
CA HIS A 954 2.61 -18.77 38.39
C HIS A 954 1.35 -19.18 37.62
N VAL A 955 1.47 -19.97 36.53
CA VAL A 955 0.32 -20.42 35.74
C VAL A 955 -0.60 -21.31 36.59
N VAL A 956 -0.04 -22.29 37.31
CA VAL A 956 -0.82 -23.19 38.19
C VAL A 956 -1.51 -22.41 39.31
N ASP A 957 -0.77 -21.59 40.06
CA ASP A 957 -1.29 -20.83 41.21
C ASP A 957 -2.39 -19.85 40.75
N THR A 958 -2.19 -19.13 39.64
CA THR A 958 -3.19 -18.18 39.11
C THR A 958 -4.36 -18.84 38.40
N THR A 959 -4.21 -20.07 37.89
CA THR A 959 -5.33 -20.83 37.30
C THR A 959 -6.21 -21.43 38.40
N ARG A 960 -5.61 -22.04 39.42
CA ARG A 960 -6.35 -22.61 40.57
C ARG A 960 -7.01 -21.54 41.46
N ALA A 961 -6.53 -20.29 41.41
CA ALA A 961 -7.21 -19.14 42.02
C ALA A 961 -8.55 -18.77 41.34
N GLY A 962 -8.84 -19.30 40.15
CA GLY A 962 -10.10 -19.06 39.43
C GLY A 962 -10.28 -17.61 38.97
N GLY A 963 -11.55 -17.18 38.90
CA GLY A 963 -11.94 -15.84 38.48
C GLY A 963 -11.90 -15.61 36.96
N PHE A 964 -12.04 -16.67 36.15
CA PHE A 964 -12.05 -16.56 34.69
C PHE A 964 -13.37 -15.98 34.15
N SER A 965 -13.24 -15.09 33.18
CA SER A 965 -14.32 -14.34 32.52
C SER A 965 -15.19 -15.20 31.60
N GLY A 966 -14.67 -16.29 31.05
CA GLY A 966 -15.40 -17.20 30.17
C GLY A 966 -14.63 -18.49 29.85
N LEU A 967 -15.34 -19.47 29.29
CA LEU A 967 -14.82 -20.79 28.90
C LEU A 967 -15.10 -21.07 27.41
N ALA A 968 -14.05 -21.38 26.65
CA ALA A 968 -14.13 -21.81 25.26
C ALA A 968 -13.53 -23.21 25.07
N VAL A 969 -14.28 -24.15 24.53
CA VAL A 969 -13.85 -25.55 24.37
C VAL A 969 -14.06 -26.03 22.95
N ALA A 970 -13.03 -26.68 22.40
CA ALA A 970 -13.12 -27.52 21.21
C ALA A 970 -12.19 -28.72 21.41
N SER A 971 -12.74 -29.80 21.98
CA SER A 971 -11.97 -30.97 22.41
C SER A 971 -12.68 -32.27 22.06
N THR A 972 -11.90 -33.33 21.96
CA THR A 972 -12.34 -34.73 21.83
C THR A 972 -12.60 -35.40 23.18
N MET A 973 -12.23 -34.76 24.29
CA MET A 973 -12.49 -35.26 25.65
C MET A 973 -13.97 -35.15 26.01
N ASP A 974 -14.41 -35.96 26.98
CA ASP A 974 -15.76 -35.89 27.54
C ASP A 974 -16.07 -34.48 28.09
N PRO A 975 -17.09 -33.79 27.56
CA PRO A 975 -17.41 -32.44 28.02
C PRO A 975 -18.00 -32.41 29.43
N ILE A 976 -18.55 -33.51 29.95
CA ILE A 976 -19.02 -33.59 31.35
C ILE A 976 -17.81 -33.45 32.29
N SER A 977 -16.74 -34.21 32.04
CA SER A 977 -15.48 -34.12 32.78
C SER A 977 -14.81 -32.76 32.66
N ILE A 978 -14.75 -32.17 31.44
CA ILE A 978 -14.22 -30.80 31.26
C ILE A 978 -15.02 -29.81 32.11
N VAL A 979 -16.35 -29.81 32.00
CA VAL A 979 -17.23 -28.87 32.69
C VAL A 979 -17.08 -29.02 34.20
N ARG A 980 -17.08 -30.25 34.74
CA ARG A 980 -16.89 -30.51 36.17
C ARG A 980 -15.60 -29.87 36.72
N SER A 981 -14.48 -29.98 36.00
CA SER A 981 -13.18 -29.45 36.45
C SER A 981 -12.94 -27.97 36.14
N THR A 982 -13.66 -27.37 35.20
CA THR A 982 -13.45 -25.97 34.76
C THR A 982 -14.48 -24.99 35.32
N VAL A 983 -15.73 -25.41 35.49
CA VAL A 983 -16.82 -24.56 36.02
C VAL A 983 -16.49 -23.93 37.39
N PRO A 984 -15.87 -24.61 38.36
CA PRO A 984 -15.45 -24.00 39.63
C PRO A 984 -14.46 -22.83 39.47
N LEU A 985 -13.69 -22.79 38.37
CA LEU A 985 -12.68 -21.76 38.10
C LEU A 985 -13.31 -20.50 37.48
N LEU A 986 -14.55 -20.58 36.99
CA LEU A 986 -15.25 -19.49 36.33
C LEU A 986 -15.90 -18.53 37.33
N ALA A 987 -15.82 -17.23 37.02
CA ALA A 987 -16.52 -16.19 37.76
C ALA A 987 -18.05 -16.37 37.65
N GLY A 988 -18.79 -15.94 38.67
CA GLY A 988 -20.26 -15.94 38.62
C GLY A 988 -20.78 -15.10 37.44
N GLY A 989 -21.62 -15.69 36.59
CA GLY A 989 -22.08 -15.06 35.36
C GLY A 989 -21.11 -15.15 34.16
N ALA A 990 -19.97 -15.85 34.28
CA ALA A 990 -19.13 -16.15 33.13
C ALA A 990 -19.85 -17.09 32.13
N PRO A 991 -19.82 -16.81 30.82
CA PRO A 991 -20.43 -17.69 29.84
C PRO A 991 -19.49 -18.83 29.41
N ILE A 992 -20.11 -19.87 28.88
CA ILE A 992 -19.48 -21.12 28.46
C ILE A 992 -19.89 -21.41 27.02
N ALA A 993 -18.93 -21.75 26.18
CA ALA A 993 -19.12 -22.17 24.80
C ALA A 993 -18.31 -23.45 24.50
N ILE A 994 -18.99 -24.54 24.17
CA ILE A 994 -18.37 -25.86 23.91
C ILE A 994 -18.77 -26.34 22.53
N TYR A 995 -17.79 -26.39 21.62
CA TYR A 995 -17.93 -26.94 20.28
C TYR A 995 -17.64 -28.44 20.25
N SER A 996 -18.44 -29.17 19.48
CA SER A 996 -18.20 -30.56 19.09
C SER A 996 -18.62 -30.78 17.63
N PRO A 997 -17.91 -31.60 16.83
CA PRO A 997 -18.39 -32.00 15.51
C PRO A 997 -19.69 -32.83 15.61
N THR A 998 -19.89 -33.57 16.70
CA THR A 998 -21.04 -34.46 16.95
C THR A 998 -21.96 -33.92 18.05
N ILE A 999 -23.26 -34.18 17.97
CA ILE A 999 -24.25 -33.59 18.89
C ILE A 999 -24.39 -34.39 20.19
N GLU A 1000 -24.14 -35.69 20.12
CA GLU A 1000 -24.31 -36.69 21.17
C GLU A 1000 -23.65 -36.30 22.51
N PRO A 1001 -22.33 -35.98 22.57
CA PRO A 1001 -21.70 -35.60 23.84
C PRO A 1001 -22.27 -34.28 24.42
N LEU A 1002 -22.72 -33.36 23.56
CA LEU A 1002 -23.34 -32.11 24.00
C LEU A 1002 -24.78 -32.32 24.49
N THR A 1003 -25.53 -33.28 23.93
CA THR A 1003 -26.85 -33.66 24.47
C THR A 1003 -26.77 -34.34 25.82
N GLN A 1004 -25.76 -35.18 26.04
CA GLN A 1004 -25.50 -35.79 27.36
C GLN A 1004 -25.17 -34.72 28.40
N LEU A 1005 -24.29 -33.77 28.06
CA LEU A 1005 -24.01 -32.61 28.92
C LEU A 1005 -25.26 -31.76 29.18
N ALA A 1006 -26.09 -31.50 28.16
CA ALA A 1006 -27.30 -30.70 28.32
C ALA A 1006 -28.34 -31.36 29.23
N ASP A 1007 -28.46 -32.69 29.20
CA ASP A 1007 -29.37 -33.42 30.10
C ASP A 1007 -28.95 -33.33 31.58
N CYS A 1008 -27.64 -33.26 31.88
CA CYS A 1008 -27.16 -33.01 33.25
C CYS A 1008 -27.77 -31.76 33.88
N PHE A 1009 -28.15 -30.76 33.06
CA PHE A 1009 -28.76 -29.50 33.51
C PHE A 1009 -30.23 -29.37 33.09
N SER A 1010 -30.91 -30.48 32.78
CA SER A 1010 -32.31 -30.45 32.37
C SER A 1010 -33.24 -29.93 33.48
N VAL A 1011 -34.43 -29.48 33.11
CA VAL A 1011 -35.45 -29.05 34.09
C VAL A 1011 -35.86 -30.22 34.98
N ALA A 1012 -35.91 -31.44 34.44
CA ALA A 1012 -36.20 -32.66 35.18
C ALA A 1012 -35.12 -32.96 36.24
N ARG A 1013 -33.83 -33.00 35.87
CA ARG A 1013 -32.75 -33.26 36.84
C ARG A 1013 -32.65 -32.15 37.90
N ARG A 1014 -32.85 -30.87 37.53
CA ARG A 1014 -32.92 -29.78 38.52
C ARG A 1014 -34.10 -29.91 39.49
N ALA A 1015 -35.27 -30.34 39.01
CA ALA A 1015 -36.42 -30.59 39.89
C ALA A 1015 -36.18 -31.79 40.82
N ALA A 1016 -35.61 -32.89 40.30
CA ALA A 1016 -35.24 -34.06 41.07
C ALA A 1016 -34.27 -33.70 42.20
N TRP A 1017 -33.16 -33.01 41.88
CA TRP A 1017 -32.15 -32.52 42.83
C TRP A 1017 -32.72 -31.67 43.97
N VAL A 1018 -33.70 -30.80 43.68
CA VAL A 1018 -34.36 -29.96 44.70
C VAL A 1018 -35.36 -30.76 45.55
N SER A 1019 -35.94 -31.83 45.01
CA SER A 1019 -36.94 -32.67 45.70
C SER A 1019 -36.36 -33.82 46.52
N ALA A 1020 -35.23 -34.37 46.08
CA ALA A 1020 -34.55 -35.53 46.63
C ALA A 1020 -33.06 -35.47 46.24
N PRO A 1021 -32.26 -34.61 46.91
CA PRO A 1021 -30.81 -34.56 46.67
C PRO A 1021 -30.15 -35.88 47.10
N PRO A 1022 -28.98 -36.25 46.52
CA PRO A 1022 -28.19 -37.38 47.00
C PRO A 1022 -27.82 -37.21 48.49
N PRO A 1023 -27.78 -38.28 49.30
CA PRO A 1023 -27.49 -38.18 50.73
C PRO A 1023 -26.08 -37.61 51.03
N GLU A 1024 -25.14 -37.73 50.09
CA GLU A 1024 -23.80 -37.15 50.16
C GLU A 1024 -23.74 -35.64 49.95
N VAL A 1025 -24.85 -35.02 49.56
CA VAL A 1025 -24.96 -33.58 49.23
C VAL A 1025 -25.50 -32.78 50.41
N GLU A 1026 -26.33 -33.38 51.26
CA GLU A 1026 -26.96 -32.71 52.41
C GLU A 1026 -25.97 -32.24 53.49
N SER A 1027 -24.78 -32.83 53.55
CA SER A 1027 -23.75 -32.52 54.55
C SER A 1027 -22.62 -31.61 54.08
N LYS A 1028 -22.67 -31.10 52.84
CA LYS A 1028 -21.58 -30.35 52.19
C LYS A 1028 -21.86 -28.85 52.13
N THR A 1029 -20.82 -28.03 52.23
CA THR A 1029 -20.95 -26.57 52.05
C THR A 1029 -21.22 -26.22 50.57
N PRO A 1030 -21.72 -25.00 50.25
CA PRO A 1030 -21.89 -24.57 48.87
C PRO A 1030 -20.61 -24.70 48.03
N GLU A 1031 -19.45 -24.40 48.59
CA GLU A 1031 -18.13 -24.51 47.94
C GLU A 1031 -17.74 -25.97 47.68
N GLU A 1032 -17.99 -26.87 48.63
CA GLU A 1032 -17.79 -28.32 48.46
C GLU A 1032 -18.73 -28.92 47.40
N LEU A 1033 -19.92 -28.32 47.21
CA LEU A 1033 -20.88 -28.70 46.18
C LEU A 1033 -20.59 -28.13 44.79
N GLU A 1034 -19.70 -27.14 44.67
CA GLU A 1034 -19.18 -26.71 43.36
C GLU A 1034 -18.14 -27.70 42.81
N CYS A 1035 -17.31 -28.24 43.69
CA CYS A 1035 -16.23 -29.17 43.35
C CYS A 1035 -16.61 -30.66 43.49
N TRP A 1036 -17.89 -30.99 43.65
CA TRP A 1036 -18.34 -32.37 43.86
C TRP A 1036 -18.13 -33.26 42.62
N GLU A 1037 -17.60 -34.47 42.85
CA GLU A 1037 -17.27 -35.44 41.79
C GLU A 1037 -18.49 -36.00 41.03
N GLY A 1038 -19.69 -35.84 41.59
CA GLY A 1038 -20.94 -36.34 41.03
C GLY A 1038 -21.32 -37.74 41.53
N SER A 1039 -22.39 -38.27 40.94
CA SER A 1039 -22.93 -39.62 41.15
C SER A 1039 -23.47 -40.16 39.83
N GLU A 1040 -23.89 -41.43 39.79
CA GLU A 1040 -24.50 -42.03 38.59
C GLU A 1040 -25.78 -41.29 38.15
N GLU A 1041 -26.62 -40.85 39.10
CA GLU A 1041 -27.84 -40.09 38.82
C GLU A 1041 -27.58 -38.59 38.57
N PHE A 1042 -26.53 -38.03 39.16
CA PHE A 1042 -26.14 -36.62 38.98
C PHE A 1042 -24.65 -36.48 38.69
N PRO A 1043 -24.21 -36.62 37.43
CA PRO A 1043 -22.79 -36.56 37.06
C PRO A 1043 -22.11 -35.20 37.33
N ILE A 1044 -22.89 -34.13 37.39
CA ILE A 1044 -22.50 -32.78 37.81
C ILE A 1044 -23.67 -32.21 38.63
N ASN A 1045 -23.38 -31.34 39.59
CA ASN A 1045 -24.40 -30.55 40.29
C ASN A 1045 -25.24 -29.73 39.27
N PRO A 1046 -26.55 -30.00 39.12
CA PRO A 1046 -27.38 -29.43 38.06
C PRO A 1046 -27.73 -27.95 38.29
N THR A 1047 -27.39 -27.36 39.44
CA THR A 1047 -27.65 -25.94 39.72
C THR A 1047 -26.52 -25.01 39.28
N LEU A 1048 -25.37 -25.53 38.85
CA LEU A 1048 -24.19 -24.72 38.52
C LEU A 1048 -24.30 -23.97 37.18
N LEU A 1049 -25.21 -24.37 36.27
CA LEU A 1049 -25.41 -23.73 34.96
C LEU A 1049 -26.85 -23.29 34.71
N LEU A 1050 -27.00 -22.12 34.08
CA LEU A 1050 -28.26 -21.56 33.59
C LEU A 1050 -28.22 -21.31 32.08
N GLY A 1051 -29.39 -21.20 31.47
CA GLY A 1051 -29.53 -20.85 30.04
C GLY A 1051 -28.91 -21.88 29.08
N VAL A 1052 -28.83 -23.15 29.47
CA VAL A 1052 -28.27 -24.23 28.66
C VAL A 1052 -29.02 -24.35 27.33
N THR A 1053 -28.30 -24.17 26.22
CA THR A 1053 -28.82 -24.34 24.86
C THR A 1053 -27.85 -25.12 23.98
N LEU A 1054 -28.42 -25.82 22.98
CA LEU A 1054 -27.70 -26.45 21.89
C LEU A 1054 -28.09 -25.77 20.59
N GLN A 1055 -27.10 -25.38 19.80
CA GLN A 1055 -27.30 -24.72 18.51
C GLN A 1055 -26.32 -25.26 17.46
N THR A 1056 -26.71 -25.13 16.19
CA THR A 1056 -25.84 -25.37 15.04
C THR A 1056 -26.09 -24.27 14.02
N SER A 1057 -25.04 -23.86 13.30
CA SER A 1057 -25.12 -22.87 12.23
C SER A 1057 -25.03 -23.55 10.89
N ARG A 1058 -25.92 -23.18 9.97
CA ARG A 1058 -25.90 -23.64 8.58
C ARG A 1058 -25.92 -22.43 7.67
N ALA A 1059 -24.74 -21.91 7.32
CA ALA A 1059 -24.60 -20.92 6.25
C ALA A 1059 -24.95 -21.57 4.91
N ARG A 1060 -25.87 -20.95 4.17
CA ARG A 1060 -26.58 -21.58 3.05
C ARG A 1060 -26.68 -20.58 1.88
N ARG A 1061 -25.69 -20.56 0.97
CA ARG A 1061 -25.66 -19.64 -0.21
C ARG A 1061 -26.47 -20.23 -1.37
N TRP A 1062 -27.45 -19.46 -1.88
CA TRP A 1062 -28.50 -19.97 -2.80
C TRP A 1062 -28.23 -19.73 -4.29
N GLN A 1063 -28.86 -20.56 -5.12
CA GLN A 1063 -29.33 -20.20 -6.46
C GLN A 1063 -30.74 -20.81 -6.63
N VAL A 1064 -31.72 -20.03 -7.11
CA VAL A 1064 -33.15 -20.38 -6.99
C VAL A 1064 -33.73 -20.95 -8.29
N LEU A 1065 -34.55 -22.00 -8.15
CA LEU A 1065 -35.74 -22.23 -8.98
C LEU A 1065 -36.91 -22.58 -8.02
N PRO A 1066 -38.11 -22.00 -8.16
CA PRO A 1066 -39.24 -22.35 -7.31
C PRO A 1066 -39.71 -23.80 -7.49
N GLY A 1067 -40.16 -24.43 -6.40
CA GLY A 1067 -41.05 -25.60 -6.47
C GLY A 1067 -40.45 -27.01 -6.56
N ARG A 1068 -39.12 -27.21 -6.52
CA ARG A 1068 -38.52 -28.56 -6.42
C ARG A 1068 -37.44 -28.67 -5.32
N THR A 1069 -37.51 -29.75 -4.55
CA THR A 1069 -36.56 -30.22 -3.50
C THR A 1069 -35.11 -30.30 -4.00
N HIS A 1070 -34.04 -30.14 -3.22
CA HIS A 1070 -33.82 -29.79 -1.80
C HIS A 1070 -32.40 -29.14 -1.73
N PRO A 1071 -32.11 -28.12 -0.89
CA PRO A 1071 -31.19 -27.08 -1.36
C PRO A 1071 -29.68 -27.33 -1.17
N PHE A 1072 -29.25 -28.40 -0.50
CA PHE A 1072 -27.83 -28.60 -0.12
C PHE A 1072 -27.33 -30.04 -0.28
N MET A 1073 -26.24 -30.19 -1.03
CA MET A 1073 -25.24 -31.23 -0.79
C MET A 1073 -23.86 -30.56 -0.62
N MET A 1074 -23.16 -30.91 0.45
CA MET A 1074 -21.78 -30.48 0.70
C MET A 1074 -20.85 -31.07 -0.36
N ALA A 1075 -19.73 -30.40 -0.67
CA ALA A 1075 -18.69 -30.97 -1.54
C ALA A 1075 -18.01 -32.22 -0.93
N ARG A 1076 -18.10 -32.40 0.40
CA ARG A 1076 -17.86 -33.64 1.14
C ARG A 1076 -18.81 -33.72 2.34
N GLY A 1077 -19.36 -34.89 2.63
CA GLY A 1077 -20.27 -35.11 3.76
C GLY A 1077 -19.57 -35.14 5.12
N GLY A 1078 -18.98 -34.02 5.54
CA GLY A 1078 -18.43 -33.81 6.89
C GLY A 1078 -19.49 -33.28 7.87
N ALA A 1079 -19.12 -33.24 9.15
CA ALA A 1079 -19.98 -32.85 10.27
C ALA A 1079 -20.53 -31.42 10.15
N ASP A 1080 -21.78 -31.22 10.58
CA ASP A 1080 -22.39 -29.89 10.63
C ASP A 1080 -21.75 -29.01 11.72
N GLY A 1081 -21.27 -29.60 12.80
CA GLY A 1081 -20.77 -28.90 13.99
C GLY A 1081 -21.91 -28.42 14.90
N PHE A 1082 -21.70 -28.56 16.20
CA PHE A 1082 -22.67 -28.24 17.24
C PHE A 1082 -22.00 -27.43 18.35
N LEU A 1083 -22.76 -26.52 18.94
CA LEU A 1083 -22.32 -25.62 19.99
C LEU A 1083 -23.28 -25.69 21.18
N PHE A 1084 -22.75 -26.07 22.33
CA PHE A 1084 -23.40 -25.93 23.62
C PHE A 1084 -23.05 -24.57 24.21
N THR A 1085 -24.03 -23.86 24.75
CA THR A 1085 -23.80 -22.62 25.50
C THR A 1085 -24.57 -22.59 26.81
N ALA A 1086 -23.98 -21.96 27.82
CA ALA A 1086 -24.55 -21.81 29.15
C ALA A 1086 -23.89 -20.63 29.91
N TRP A 1087 -24.45 -20.29 31.06
CA TRP A 1087 -23.92 -19.29 31.98
C TRP A 1087 -23.64 -19.92 33.35
N ARG A 1088 -22.44 -19.66 33.91
CA ARG A 1088 -22.06 -20.05 35.27
C ARG A 1088 -23.00 -19.38 36.28
N ALA A 1089 -23.71 -20.20 37.05
CA ALA A 1089 -24.52 -19.75 38.17
C ALA A 1089 -23.81 -20.05 39.49
N VAL A 1090 -23.93 -19.12 40.43
CA VAL A 1090 -23.55 -19.32 41.83
C VAL A 1090 -24.83 -19.64 42.60
N PRO A 1091 -24.99 -20.84 43.16
CA PRO A 1091 -26.15 -21.18 43.97
C PRO A 1091 -26.19 -20.28 45.22
N VAL A 1092 -27.29 -19.57 45.44
CA VAL A 1092 -27.52 -18.80 46.68
C VAL A 1092 -28.20 -19.72 47.69
N GLU A 1093 -27.80 -19.65 48.97
CA GLU A 1093 -28.53 -20.32 50.05
C GLU A 1093 -30.00 -19.88 50.09
N GLY A 1094 -30.91 -20.82 49.79
CA GLY A 1094 -32.35 -20.60 49.83
C GLY A 1094 -33.07 -20.81 48.49
N LYS A 1095 -34.40 -20.93 48.56
CA LYS A 1095 -35.25 -21.22 47.40
C LYS A 1095 -35.04 -20.21 46.27
N ILE A 1096 -34.89 -20.74 45.05
CA ILE A 1096 -34.72 -19.96 43.81
C ILE A 1096 -35.99 -19.13 43.54
N GLU A 1097 -36.02 -17.89 44.01
CA GLU A 1097 -37.06 -16.90 43.66
C GLU A 1097 -36.61 -16.03 42.48
N ALA A 1098 -37.33 -16.10 41.38
CA ALA A 1098 -37.09 -15.25 40.21
C ALA A 1098 -37.46 -13.78 40.50
N ARG A 1099 -36.48 -12.98 40.94
CA ARG A 1099 -36.64 -11.52 41.16
C ARG A 1099 -36.73 -10.69 39.86
N GLY A 1100 -37.66 -11.05 38.99
CA GLY A 1100 -38.07 -10.19 37.87
C GLY A 1100 -39.02 -9.09 38.37
N LYS A 1101 -38.62 -7.81 38.27
CA LYS A 1101 -39.50 -6.65 38.52
C LYS A 1101 -40.56 -6.47 37.41
N PHE A 1102 -41.42 -7.45 37.22
CA PHE A 1102 -42.57 -7.33 36.33
C PHE A 1102 -43.68 -6.49 36.98
N LYS A 1103 -43.61 -5.16 36.80
CA LYS A 1103 -44.79 -4.29 36.97
C LYS A 1103 -45.81 -4.65 35.88
N ARG A 1104 -46.64 -5.66 36.16
CA ARG A 1104 -47.73 -6.12 35.31
C ARG A 1104 -48.77 -5.00 35.21
N ARG A 1105 -48.71 -4.20 34.14
CA ARG A 1105 -49.73 -3.19 33.84
C ARG A 1105 -51.01 -3.96 33.50
N LYS A 1106 -52.00 -3.91 34.40
CA LYS A 1106 -53.35 -4.42 34.10
C LYS A 1106 -53.87 -3.63 32.90
N LEU A 1107 -54.17 -4.33 31.81
CA LEU A 1107 -55.20 -3.90 30.88
C LEU A 1107 -56.54 -4.22 31.55
N GLU A 1108 -57.47 -3.28 31.48
CA GLU A 1108 -58.83 -3.47 31.99
C GLU A 1108 -59.64 -4.27 30.97
N THR A 1109 -60.09 -5.46 31.37
CA THR A 1109 -61.40 -6.03 31.02
C THR A 1109 -61.71 -7.16 31.99
#